data_AF-A0A1T3CY08-F1
#
_entry.id   AF-A0A1T3CY08-F1
#
_cell.length_a   1.000
_cell.length_b   1.000
_cell.length_c   1.000
_cell.angle_alpha   90.00
_cell.angle_beta   90.00
_cell.angle_gamma   90.00
#
_symmetry.space_group_name_H-M   'P 1'
#
loop_
_entity.id
_entity.type
_entity.pdbx_description
1 polymer ?
#
loop_
_entity_poly.entity_id
_entity_poly.type
_entity_poly.pdbx_seq_one_letter_code
_entity_poly.pdbx_strand_id
1 'polypeptide(L)'
;MQSNNFEIFYGVPYALKLLSETQKGISVLQELKVVMYGGSACPDDLGNLLVENGVNLIGHYGATEVGQLMTSFRAEGDKEWNYVRESEKLSKFLQWVPRGPNLYECVVLDGWPSKVQSNQPDGSYATKDLFQPHPSIPRAWKYIARLDDTIVLVNGEKFNPVMMEGKIRSNKNVAEAVVFGAGRAHLGMLLIPAARLAAHTKEEILDAIWPVIESANKSADAFARISRNMIRALPHDCSYPRTDKGSIIRQAFYKQFQQEIEETYDLADTVSGELVQLDLPELRQFLRGLLQKTADSPTTIADDDDFFVLGLDSLQAIQMRSEILRTVDIGGNKLGQQIVFEQPSINRLSSFLLSLRMGGGKNEEPSIEQQMERLVAQYSNAFMSKPSRSSIVVTGATGSLGAHVVAKLASRPDIDRIYCLVRADDASHGHKRVATVIPVPERSPDFAWAQNMGYAQSKSVAEHICAKASSQGVTARVLRVGQIIGDTEHGVWNAQEAVPMMMQTAITIGALPKLQETPSWLPVDVVADAVTDISLSTSGSIFANITNPQVFSWSNDLLPALRKCGLVFDEVEPKEWIKRLRASNLDPIANPPIKLTDFFASKYDKDTFSPSKMFATDVARSLSPALNKVPSLLDDHVAKFIRYLTERAWKKSVSPSDVEKLAIVMIGPCGTGKSTIGKQISQNLDVPFIEGDELHSRQAVEKMRSGVSLTDEDRISWLERINQRATGTLVDLAYGSVVISCSALKEVYRDQIRRHMAASKVKVVFISLEADRKVLVRRLQERKGHYMGEALVDSQIDLYEPPSSKEYDIVSVDAGNDEKTVLETVHWLLEDAVKWL
;
A
#
# COMPACT_ATOMS: atom_id res chain seq x y z
N MET A 1 -3.52 -45.75 28.18
CA MET A 1 -4.86 -45.24 28.51
C MET A 1 -5.74 -46.35 29.09
N GLN A 2 -6.00 -47.46 28.41
CA GLN A 2 -6.94 -48.51 28.88
C GLN A 2 -6.62 -49.17 30.25
N SER A 3 -5.37 -49.14 30.72
CA SER A 3 -5.00 -49.69 32.03
C SER A 3 -5.35 -48.80 33.22
N ASN A 4 -5.77 -47.55 32.99
CA ASN A 4 -6.05 -46.57 34.02
C ASN A 4 -7.29 -45.74 33.63
N ASN A 5 -8.08 -45.31 34.61
CA ASN A 5 -9.31 -44.55 34.34
C ASN A 5 -9.01 -43.05 34.17
N PHE A 6 -8.56 -42.65 32.99
CA PHE A 6 -8.33 -41.24 32.66
C PHE A 6 -9.63 -40.58 32.19
N GLU A 7 -9.93 -39.37 32.67
CA GLU A 7 -11.11 -38.60 32.24
C GLU A 7 -10.76 -37.44 31.32
N ILE A 8 -9.51 -36.98 31.33
CA ILE A 8 -9.03 -35.82 30.58
C ILE A 8 -7.72 -36.18 29.87
N PHE A 9 -7.66 -35.86 28.57
CA PHE A 9 -6.41 -35.83 27.82
C PHE A 9 -6.02 -34.38 27.54
N TYR A 10 -4.75 -34.03 27.76
CA TYR A 10 -4.21 -32.75 27.33
C TYR A 10 -2.87 -32.97 26.65
N GLY A 11 -2.73 -32.51 25.40
CA GLY A 11 -1.52 -32.74 24.62
C GLY A 11 -1.35 -31.77 23.46
N VAL A 12 -0.40 -32.08 22.57
CA VAL A 12 -0.17 -31.33 21.34
C VAL A 12 -0.93 -31.97 20.17
N PRO A 13 -1.30 -31.21 19.12
CA PRO A 13 -1.95 -31.77 17.93
C PRO A 13 -1.26 -32.97 17.30
N TYR A 14 0.08 -33.05 17.39
CA TYR A 14 0.84 -34.22 16.92
C TYR A 14 0.46 -35.51 17.66
N ALA A 15 0.28 -35.46 18.98
CA ALA A 15 -0.15 -36.62 19.76
C ALA A 15 -1.59 -37.04 19.42
N LEU A 16 -2.48 -36.06 19.17
CA LEU A 16 -3.84 -36.33 18.69
C LEU A 16 -3.81 -37.03 17.33
N LYS A 17 -2.96 -36.57 16.40
CA LYS A 17 -2.78 -37.21 15.10
C LYS A 17 -2.44 -38.69 15.27
N LEU A 18 -1.39 -38.99 16.04
CA LEU A 18 -0.94 -40.38 16.28
C LEU A 18 -2.06 -41.26 16.87
N LEU A 19 -2.80 -40.74 17.85
CA LEU A 19 -3.91 -41.47 18.47
C LEU A 19 -5.08 -41.66 17.50
N SER A 20 -5.31 -40.70 16.60
CA SER A 20 -6.40 -40.74 15.62
C SER A 20 -6.12 -41.57 14.36
N GLU A 21 -4.90 -42.12 14.20
CA GLU A 21 -4.56 -42.94 13.03
C GLU A 21 -5.36 -44.25 12.95
N THR A 22 -5.99 -44.66 14.05
CA THR A 22 -6.83 -45.87 14.13
C THR A 22 -8.18 -45.58 14.75
N GLN A 23 -9.23 -46.27 14.29
CA GLN A 23 -10.58 -46.14 14.87
C GLN A 23 -10.60 -46.46 16.37
N LYS A 24 -9.76 -47.42 16.80
CA LYS A 24 -9.61 -47.77 18.21
C LYS A 24 -9.11 -46.59 19.04
N GLY A 25 -8.13 -45.84 18.53
CA GLY A 25 -7.62 -44.67 19.24
C GLY A 25 -8.62 -43.50 19.29
N ILE A 26 -9.39 -43.29 18.21
CA ILE A 26 -10.51 -42.33 18.23
C ILE A 26 -11.57 -42.72 19.28
N SER A 27 -11.92 -44.01 19.36
CA SER A 27 -12.89 -44.50 20.34
C SER A 27 -12.45 -44.25 21.79
N VAL A 28 -11.14 -44.43 22.07
CA VAL A 28 -10.58 -44.09 23.40
C VAL A 28 -10.65 -42.59 23.68
N LEU A 29 -10.42 -41.73 22.69
CA LEU A 29 -10.56 -40.28 22.85
C LEU A 29 -12.02 -39.86 23.08
N GLN A 30 -12.97 -40.57 22.47
CA GLN A 30 -14.41 -40.33 22.60
C GLN A 30 -14.94 -40.62 24.02
N GLU A 31 -14.35 -41.61 24.72
CA GLU A 31 -14.72 -41.95 26.10
C GLU A 31 -14.28 -40.88 27.13
N LEU A 32 -13.35 -40.00 26.77
CA LEU A 32 -12.84 -38.96 27.66
C LEU A 32 -13.84 -37.80 27.77
N LYS A 33 -13.95 -37.23 28.98
CA LYS A 33 -14.80 -36.05 29.23
C LYS A 33 -14.29 -34.83 28.48
N VAL A 34 -12.96 -34.67 28.40
CA VAL A 34 -12.30 -33.55 27.73
C VAL A 34 -11.05 -34.04 27.01
N VAL A 35 -10.92 -33.67 25.75
CA VAL A 35 -9.70 -33.83 24.95
C VAL A 35 -9.20 -32.44 24.58
N MET A 36 -8.20 -31.95 25.30
CA MET A 36 -7.67 -30.61 25.09
C MET A 36 -6.37 -30.66 24.27
N TYR A 37 -6.14 -29.64 23.44
CA TYR A 37 -4.87 -29.45 22.76
C TYR A 37 -4.36 -28.02 22.88
N GLY A 38 -3.04 -27.84 22.85
CA GLY A 38 -2.43 -26.52 22.87
C GLY A 38 -0.98 -26.55 22.40
N GLY A 39 -0.34 -25.38 22.35
CA GLY A 39 1.07 -25.24 21.98
C GLY A 39 1.37 -25.23 20.47
N SER A 40 0.41 -25.61 19.62
CA SER A 40 0.44 -25.36 18.17
C SER A 40 -0.96 -25.42 17.57
N ALA A 41 -1.13 -24.93 16.34
CA ALA A 41 -2.37 -25.05 15.60
C ALA A 41 -2.68 -26.52 15.28
N CYS A 42 -3.92 -26.94 15.52
CA CYS A 42 -4.40 -28.25 15.10
C CYS A 42 -4.92 -28.15 13.66
N PRO A 43 -4.52 -29.05 12.74
CA PRO A 43 -5.05 -29.07 11.39
C PRO A 43 -6.57 -29.22 11.38
N ASP A 44 -7.26 -28.43 10.55
CA ASP A 44 -8.72 -28.40 10.51
C ASP A 44 -9.32 -29.79 10.22
N ASP A 45 -8.76 -30.53 9.26
CA ASP A 45 -9.23 -31.88 8.91
C ASP A 45 -9.14 -32.85 10.10
N LEU A 46 -8.07 -32.76 10.90
CA LEU A 46 -7.86 -33.63 12.05
C LEU A 46 -8.87 -33.32 13.16
N GLY A 47 -9.06 -32.03 13.49
CA GLY A 47 -10.01 -31.67 14.54
C GLY A 47 -11.46 -31.90 14.12
N ASN A 48 -11.80 -31.66 12.84
CA ASN A 48 -13.11 -31.98 12.29
C ASN A 48 -13.40 -33.49 12.39
N LEU A 49 -12.45 -34.34 11.98
CA LEU A 49 -12.56 -35.79 12.12
C LEU A 49 -12.89 -36.21 13.56
N LEU A 50 -12.17 -35.65 14.55
CA LEU A 50 -12.36 -35.99 15.96
C LEU A 50 -13.74 -35.52 16.47
N VAL A 51 -14.14 -34.28 16.17
CA VAL A 51 -15.43 -33.73 16.60
C VAL A 51 -16.60 -34.44 15.92
N GLU A 52 -16.47 -34.79 14.64
CA GLU A 52 -17.47 -35.59 13.91
C GLU A 52 -17.65 -36.99 14.49
N ASN A 53 -16.58 -37.58 15.04
CA ASN A 53 -16.62 -38.85 15.77
C ASN A 53 -17.02 -38.70 17.25
N GLY A 54 -17.51 -37.53 17.66
CA GLY A 54 -18.06 -37.29 19.00
C GLY A 54 -17.04 -37.02 20.09
N VAL A 55 -15.77 -36.73 19.73
CA VAL A 55 -14.75 -36.34 20.71
C VAL A 55 -14.99 -34.90 21.17
N ASN A 56 -15.04 -34.68 22.49
CA ASN A 56 -15.10 -33.33 23.07
C ASN A 56 -13.73 -32.63 22.98
N LEU A 57 -13.36 -32.22 21.76
CA LEU A 57 -12.09 -31.58 21.44
C LEU A 57 -12.10 -30.10 21.82
N ILE A 58 -11.09 -29.65 22.57
CA ILE A 58 -10.97 -28.27 23.07
C ILE A 58 -9.58 -27.70 22.75
N GLY A 59 -9.52 -26.73 21.85
CA GLY A 59 -8.35 -25.86 21.69
C GLY A 59 -8.09 -24.98 22.91
N HIS A 60 -6.83 -24.92 23.31
CA HIS A 60 -6.26 -24.06 24.34
C HIS A 60 -5.23 -23.14 23.70
N TYR A 61 -5.36 -21.84 23.98
CA TYR A 61 -4.45 -20.82 23.49
C TYR A 61 -3.82 -20.02 24.63
N GLY A 62 -2.51 -19.84 24.53
CA GLY A 62 -1.68 -19.04 25.43
C GLY A 62 -0.21 -19.14 25.02
N ALA A 63 0.61 -18.26 25.58
CA ALA A 63 2.05 -18.27 25.41
C ALA A 63 2.74 -18.15 26.77
N THR A 64 4.02 -18.50 26.85
CA THR A 64 4.78 -18.47 28.11
C THR A 64 4.77 -17.07 28.74
N GLU A 65 4.81 -16.04 27.90
CA GLU A 65 4.91 -14.63 28.24
C GLU A 65 3.61 -14.03 28.81
N VAL A 66 2.46 -14.61 28.47
CA VAL A 66 1.12 -14.09 28.78
C VAL A 66 0.25 -15.07 29.56
N GLY A 67 0.75 -16.28 29.77
CA GLY A 67 0.01 -17.39 30.38
C GLY A 67 -1.09 -17.92 29.46
N GLN A 68 -2.04 -18.65 30.06
CA GLN A 68 -3.24 -19.09 29.37
C GLN A 68 -4.19 -17.92 29.16
N LEU A 69 -4.69 -17.78 27.93
CA LEU A 69 -5.65 -16.75 27.56
C LEU A 69 -7.01 -17.36 27.28
N MET A 70 -7.13 -18.14 26.21
CA MET A 70 -8.43 -18.53 25.67
C MET A 70 -8.56 -20.04 25.51
N THR A 71 -9.81 -20.50 25.46
CA THR A 71 -10.15 -21.91 25.19
C THR A 71 -11.38 -21.97 24.28
N SER A 72 -11.57 -23.07 23.59
CA SER A 72 -12.75 -23.32 22.75
C SER A 72 -13.84 -24.14 23.46
N PHE A 73 -13.93 -24.03 24.80
CA PHE A 73 -15.09 -24.55 25.54
C PHE A 73 -16.37 -23.99 24.92
N ARG A 74 -17.34 -24.87 24.68
CA ARG A 74 -18.56 -24.57 23.93
C ARG A 74 -19.74 -25.37 24.44
N ALA A 75 -20.94 -24.89 24.12
CA ALA A 75 -22.18 -25.57 24.47
C ALA A 75 -22.33 -26.87 23.66
N GLU A 76 -23.14 -27.80 24.18
CA GLU A 76 -23.44 -29.05 23.50
C GLU A 76 -24.13 -28.77 22.16
N GLY A 77 -23.65 -29.38 21.08
CA GLY A 77 -24.11 -29.13 19.70
C GLY A 77 -23.31 -28.09 18.91
N ASP A 78 -22.51 -27.24 19.57
CA ASP A 78 -21.55 -26.37 18.89
C ASP A 78 -20.34 -27.19 18.38
N LYS A 79 -20.05 -27.11 17.09
CA LYS A 79 -18.95 -27.84 16.44
C LYS A 79 -17.71 -26.98 16.18
N GLU A 80 -17.72 -25.70 16.53
CA GLU A 80 -16.64 -24.74 16.31
C GLU A 80 -15.51 -24.93 17.34
N TRP A 81 -14.75 -26.01 17.16
CA TRP A 81 -13.68 -26.44 18.07
C TRP A 81 -12.37 -25.66 17.89
N ASN A 82 -12.14 -25.08 16.71
CA ASN A 82 -10.94 -24.30 16.37
C ASN A 82 -11.10 -22.79 16.64
N TYR A 83 -12.24 -22.36 17.17
CA TYR A 83 -12.48 -21.00 17.63
C TYR A 83 -12.34 -20.91 19.15
N VAL A 84 -11.30 -20.23 19.62
CA VAL A 84 -11.11 -19.93 21.05
C VAL A 84 -11.94 -18.72 21.45
N ARG A 85 -12.49 -18.72 22.66
CA ARG A 85 -13.44 -17.71 23.15
C ARG A 85 -12.82 -16.88 24.26
N GLU A 86 -13.02 -15.57 24.20
CA GLU A 86 -12.63 -14.67 25.28
C GLU A 86 -13.59 -14.77 26.45
N SER A 87 -13.05 -14.76 27.68
CA SER A 87 -13.88 -14.52 28.87
C SER A 87 -14.09 -13.02 29.08
N GLU A 88 -15.18 -12.62 29.73
CA GLU A 88 -15.42 -11.21 30.06
C GLU A 88 -14.29 -10.59 30.89
N LYS A 89 -13.69 -11.38 31.80
CA LYS A 89 -12.55 -10.94 32.61
C LYS A 89 -11.32 -10.67 31.76
N LEU A 90 -11.06 -11.53 30.77
CA LEU A 90 -9.91 -11.44 29.89
C LEU A 90 -10.06 -10.34 28.83
N SER A 91 -11.26 -10.15 28.27
CA SER A 91 -11.50 -9.23 27.16
C SER A 91 -11.03 -7.78 27.43
N LYS A 92 -11.04 -7.35 28.69
CA LYS A 92 -10.54 -6.02 29.12
C LYS A 92 -9.02 -5.86 29.00
N PHE A 93 -8.31 -6.98 28.91
CA PHE A 93 -6.86 -7.05 28.82
C PHE A 93 -6.39 -7.58 27.46
N LEU A 94 -7.30 -7.76 26.50
CA LEU A 94 -6.96 -8.10 25.12
C LEU A 94 -7.25 -6.90 24.22
N GLN A 95 -6.33 -6.66 23.30
CA GLN A 95 -6.50 -5.71 22.22
C GLN A 95 -6.27 -6.43 20.90
N TRP A 96 -7.29 -6.39 20.03
CA TRP A 96 -7.24 -6.97 18.70
C TRP A 96 -6.81 -5.92 17.69
N VAL A 97 -5.56 -6.00 17.23
CA VAL A 97 -4.97 -5.01 16.31
C VAL A 97 -5.15 -5.49 14.86
N PRO A 98 -5.86 -4.74 13.99
CA PRO A 98 -6.03 -5.14 12.60
C PRO A 98 -4.67 -5.23 11.87
N ARG A 99 -4.43 -6.35 11.18
CA ARG A 99 -3.22 -6.60 10.35
C ARG A 99 -3.53 -6.92 8.90
N GLY A 100 -4.80 -7.04 8.54
CA GLY A 100 -5.27 -7.24 7.17
C GLY A 100 -6.79 -7.43 7.11
N PRO A 101 -7.37 -7.68 5.92
CA PRO A 101 -8.79 -7.95 5.78
C PRO A 101 -9.21 -9.14 6.65
N ASN A 102 -10.09 -8.87 7.62
CA ASN A 102 -10.58 -9.86 8.58
C ASN A 102 -9.48 -10.55 9.44
N LEU A 103 -8.29 -9.96 9.56
CA LEU A 103 -7.15 -10.58 10.25
C LEU A 103 -6.61 -9.65 11.33
N TYR A 104 -6.49 -10.16 12.56
CA TYR A 104 -6.19 -9.38 13.75
C TYR A 104 -5.05 -10.02 14.55
N GLU A 105 -4.13 -9.21 15.03
CA GLU A 105 -3.12 -9.63 15.99
C GLU A 105 -3.68 -9.54 17.42
N CYS A 106 -3.44 -10.57 18.23
CA CYS A 106 -3.74 -10.54 19.66
C CYS A 106 -2.64 -9.78 20.43
N VAL A 107 -2.98 -8.71 21.12
CA VAL A 107 -2.08 -7.98 22.03
C VAL A 107 -2.62 -8.09 23.45
N VAL A 108 -1.78 -8.47 24.40
CA VAL A 108 -2.15 -8.60 25.82
C VAL A 108 -1.72 -7.35 26.57
N LEU A 109 -2.70 -6.58 27.04
CA LEU A 109 -2.51 -5.32 27.74
C LEU A 109 -1.88 -5.51 29.13
N ASP A 110 -1.30 -4.43 29.65
CA ASP A 110 -0.74 -4.44 30.99
C ASP A 110 -1.81 -4.65 32.07
N GLY A 111 -1.43 -5.29 33.18
CA GLY A 111 -2.34 -5.63 34.27
C GLY A 111 -3.03 -7.01 34.18
N TRP A 112 -2.83 -7.78 33.10
CA TRP A 112 -3.24 -9.19 33.09
C TRP A 112 -2.38 -10.00 34.08
N PRO A 113 -2.95 -10.66 35.11
CA PRO A 113 -2.16 -11.27 36.18
C PRO A 113 -1.19 -12.37 35.75
N SER A 114 -1.46 -13.06 34.64
CA SER A 114 -0.59 -14.12 34.12
C SER A 114 0.43 -13.62 33.10
N LYS A 115 0.43 -12.32 32.75
CA LYS A 115 1.45 -11.72 31.88
C LYS A 115 2.73 -11.48 32.67
N VAL A 116 3.81 -12.11 32.23
CA VAL A 116 5.14 -12.07 32.87
C VAL A 116 6.18 -11.33 32.04
N GLN A 117 5.87 -11.01 30.78
CA GLN A 117 6.77 -10.28 29.89
C GLN A 117 6.00 -9.22 29.10
N SER A 118 6.73 -8.17 28.71
CA SER A 118 6.25 -7.09 27.84
C SER A 118 7.24 -6.90 26.69
N ASN A 119 6.74 -6.55 25.51
CA ASN A 119 7.57 -6.28 24.34
C ASN A 119 7.17 -4.98 23.61
N GLN A 120 6.28 -4.18 24.21
CA GLN A 120 5.85 -2.87 23.74
C GLN A 120 6.15 -1.77 24.78
N PRO A 121 6.31 -0.50 24.35
CA PRO A 121 6.63 0.62 25.24
C PRO A 121 5.55 0.92 26.30
N ASP A 122 4.29 0.58 26.03
CA ASP A 122 3.15 0.78 26.93
C ASP A 122 3.01 -0.35 27.98
N GLY A 123 3.99 -1.26 28.04
CA GLY A 123 3.96 -2.41 28.93
C GLY A 123 3.10 -3.56 28.41
N SER A 124 2.44 -3.46 27.26
CA SER A 124 1.72 -4.59 26.66
C SER A 124 2.66 -5.63 26.05
N TYR A 125 2.10 -6.80 25.70
CA TYR A 125 2.78 -7.87 24.99
C TYR A 125 2.05 -8.17 23.68
N ALA A 126 2.65 -7.77 22.56
CA ALA A 126 2.21 -8.13 21.22
C ALA A 126 2.59 -9.59 20.96
N THR A 127 1.58 -10.47 20.83
CA THR A 127 1.83 -11.90 20.67
C THR A 127 2.41 -12.22 19.30
N LYS A 128 2.15 -11.38 18.29
CA LYS A 128 2.37 -11.66 16.87
C LYS A 128 1.57 -12.85 16.33
N ASP A 129 0.58 -13.32 17.07
CA ASP A 129 -0.33 -14.37 16.64
C ASP A 129 -1.54 -13.71 15.96
N LEU A 130 -1.83 -14.16 14.74
CA LEU A 130 -2.90 -13.65 13.89
C LEU A 130 -4.14 -14.53 13.99
N PHE A 131 -5.29 -13.88 14.10
CA PHE A 131 -6.59 -14.49 14.30
C PHE A 131 -7.63 -13.92 13.35
N GLN A 132 -8.63 -14.74 13.03
CA GLN A 132 -9.85 -14.33 12.33
C GLN A 132 -11.04 -14.39 13.31
N PRO A 133 -11.88 -13.35 13.37
CA PRO A 133 -13.10 -13.39 14.17
C PRO A 133 -14.10 -14.36 13.54
N HIS A 134 -14.90 -15.02 14.38
CA HIS A 134 -16.01 -15.84 13.92
C HIS A 134 -17.09 -14.94 13.29
N PRO A 135 -17.69 -15.31 12.14
CA PRO A 135 -18.71 -14.50 11.46
C PRO A 135 -20.01 -14.24 12.24
N SER A 136 -20.22 -14.88 13.40
CA SER A 136 -21.54 -14.92 14.07
C SER A 136 -21.47 -15.19 15.57
N ILE A 137 -20.42 -15.82 16.08
CA ILE A 137 -20.19 -16.02 17.51
C ILE A 137 -19.32 -14.86 18.03
N PRO A 138 -19.85 -13.96 18.86
CA PRO A 138 -19.08 -12.84 19.38
C PRO A 138 -17.89 -13.30 20.22
N ARG A 139 -16.76 -12.58 20.11
CA ARG A 139 -15.52 -12.84 20.87
C ARG A 139 -14.96 -14.27 20.71
N ALA A 140 -15.26 -14.89 19.57
CA ALA A 140 -14.68 -16.17 19.16
C ALA A 140 -13.68 -15.94 18.04
N TRP A 141 -12.49 -16.51 18.17
CA TRP A 141 -11.34 -16.23 17.32
C TRP A 141 -10.68 -17.51 16.88
N LYS A 142 -10.47 -17.65 15.57
CA LYS A 142 -9.70 -18.75 14.99
C LYS A 142 -8.27 -18.30 14.82
N TYR A 143 -7.33 -19.03 15.42
CA TYR A 143 -5.91 -18.83 15.17
C TYR A 143 -5.58 -19.17 13.71
N ILE A 144 -4.85 -18.30 13.04
CA ILE A 144 -4.44 -18.46 11.64
C ILE A 144 -2.95 -18.78 11.55
N ALA A 145 -2.10 -17.87 12.03
CA ALA A 145 -0.67 -18.00 11.87
C ALA A 145 0.11 -17.00 12.74
N ARG A 146 1.44 -17.13 12.77
CA ARG A 146 2.34 -16.08 13.24
C ARG A 146 2.54 -15.04 12.16
N LEU A 147 2.62 -13.78 12.57
CA LEU A 147 3.02 -12.67 11.71
C LEU A 147 4.45 -12.88 11.15
N ASP A 148 5.35 -13.42 11.98
CA ASP A 148 6.75 -13.66 11.63
C ASP A 148 6.97 -14.86 10.66
N ASP A 149 5.94 -15.68 10.39
CA ASP A 149 6.03 -16.85 9.48
C ASP A 149 5.75 -16.49 8.01
N THR A 150 5.56 -15.22 7.69
CA THR A 150 5.27 -14.74 6.34
C THR A 150 6.51 -14.86 5.43
N ILE A 151 6.37 -15.59 4.33
CA ILE A 151 7.37 -15.70 3.27
C ILE A 151 7.17 -14.56 2.27
N VAL A 152 8.22 -13.83 1.96
CA VAL A 152 8.21 -12.74 0.96
C VAL A 152 9.00 -13.16 -0.26
N LEU A 153 8.35 -13.20 -1.42
CA LEU A 153 8.98 -13.50 -2.72
C LEU A 153 9.70 -12.27 -3.28
N VAL A 154 10.59 -12.48 -4.27
CA VAL A 154 11.37 -11.39 -4.91
C VAL A 154 10.51 -10.35 -5.63
N ASN A 155 9.31 -10.73 -6.08
CA ASN A 155 8.33 -9.84 -6.68
C ASN A 155 7.51 -9.03 -5.66
N GLY A 156 7.76 -9.21 -4.36
CA GLY A 156 7.08 -8.51 -3.28
C GLY A 156 5.80 -9.21 -2.77
N GLU A 157 5.38 -10.30 -3.40
CA GLU A 157 4.23 -11.08 -2.95
C GLU A 157 4.51 -11.73 -1.59
N LYS A 158 3.50 -11.73 -0.72
CA LYS A 158 3.58 -12.24 0.65
C LYS A 158 2.70 -13.45 0.82
N PHE A 159 3.26 -14.54 1.34
CA PHE A 159 2.55 -15.79 1.56
C PHE A 159 2.73 -16.29 2.98
N ASN A 160 1.64 -16.63 3.66
CA ASN A 160 1.70 -17.31 4.94
C ASN A 160 1.50 -18.83 4.75
N PRO A 161 2.53 -19.67 5.00
CA PRO A 161 2.49 -21.08 4.63
C PRO A 161 1.75 -21.96 5.63
N VAL A 162 1.42 -21.46 6.83
CA VAL A 162 0.97 -22.28 7.97
C VAL A 162 -0.27 -23.11 7.65
N MET A 163 -1.25 -22.53 6.95
CA MET A 163 -2.49 -23.23 6.58
C MET A 163 -2.25 -24.31 5.51
N MET A 164 -1.42 -24.01 4.51
CA MET A 164 -1.06 -24.97 3.46
C MET A 164 -0.30 -26.16 4.04
N GLU A 165 0.71 -25.89 4.87
CA GLU A 165 1.50 -26.91 5.55
C GLU A 165 0.63 -27.75 6.48
N GLY A 166 -0.25 -27.13 7.26
CA GLY A 166 -1.17 -27.83 8.17
C GLY A 166 -2.10 -28.79 7.43
N LYS A 167 -2.69 -28.35 6.30
CA LYS A 167 -3.53 -29.19 5.44
C LYS A 167 -2.77 -30.35 4.84
N ILE A 168 -1.54 -30.14 4.37
CA ILE A 168 -0.72 -31.23 3.81
C ILE A 168 -0.31 -32.21 4.93
N ARG A 169 0.01 -31.70 6.12
CA ARG A 169 0.35 -32.50 7.31
C ARG A 169 -0.83 -33.31 7.85
N SER A 170 -2.08 -32.95 7.55
CA SER A 170 -3.25 -33.75 7.94
C SER A 170 -3.29 -35.11 7.22
N ASN A 171 -2.66 -35.20 6.04
CA ASN A 171 -2.53 -36.46 5.33
C ASN A 171 -1.68 -37.44 6.16
N LYS A 172 -2.24 -38.62 6.38
CA LYS A 172 -1.60 -39.70 7.11
C LYS A 172 -0.18 -39.99 6.61
N ASN A 173 0.09 -39.84 5.31
CA ASN A 173 1.37 -40.17 4.66
C ASN A 173 2.48 -39.13 4.86
N VAL A 174 2.16 -37.99 5.47
CA VAL A 174 3.09 -36.88 5.72
C VAL A 174 3.43 -36.86 7.20
N ALA A 175 4.71 -36.88 7.55
CA ALA A 175 5.17 -36.59 8.91
C ALA A 175 5.26 -35.08 9.13
N GLU A 176 5.87 -34.35 8.18
CA GLU A 176 5.99 -32.89 8.21
C GLU A 176 6.06 -32.31 6.79
N ALA A 177 5.61 -31.06 6.65
CA ALA A 177 5.67 -30.30 5.40
C ALA A 177 6.08 -28.85 5.70
N VAL A 178 7.09 -28.35 5.01
CA VAL A 178 7.65 -27.01 5.23
C VAL A 178 7.81 -26.31 3.89
N VAL A 179 7.06 -25.24 3.69
CA VAL A 179 7.17 -24.37 2.52
C VAL A 179 8.35 -23.44 2.70
N PHE A 180 9.11 -23.20 1.63
CA PHE A 180 10.19 -22.23 1.55
C PHE A 180 10.04 -21.33 0.33
N GLY A 181 10.85 -20.27 0.27
CA GLY A 181 10.93 -19.40 -0.91
C GLY A 181 11.18 -17.92 -0.63
N ALA A 182 11.60 -17.56 0.58
CA ALA A 182 11.94 -16.18 0.90
C ALA A 182 13.05 -15.66 -0.02
N GLY A 183 12.81 -14.52 -0.67
CA GLY A 183 13.74 -13.91 -1.63
C GLY A 183 13.91 -14.69 -2.94
N ARG A 184 13.00 -15.60 -3.28
CA ARG A 184 13.01 -16.39 -4.52
C ARG A 184 11.80 -16.05 -5.40
N ALA A 185 11.83 -16.48 -6.67
CA ALA A 185 10.77 -16.21 -7.63
C ALA A 185 9.51 -17.09 -7.45
N HIS A 186 9.68 -18.29 -6.90
CA HIS A 186 8.60 -19.27 -6.71
C HIS A 186 8.75 -19.95 -5.34
N LEU A 187 7.64 -20.42 -4.78
CA LEU A 187 7.63 -21.24 -3.56
C LEU A 187 8.06 -22.69 -3.86
N GLY A 188 8.69 -23.32 -2.88
CA GLY A 188 8.97 -24.76 -2.88
C GLY A 188 8.63 -25.40 -1.55
N MET A 189 8.77 -26.72 -1.45
CA MET A 189 8.43 -27.49 -0.26
C MET A 189 9.44 -28.57 0.06
N LEU A 190 9.86 -28.63 1.32
CA LEU A 190 10.50 -29.81 1.90
C LEU A 190 9.44 -30.67 2.58
N LEU A 191 9.40 -31.94 2.22
CA LEU A 191 8.39 -32.89 2.67
C LEU A 191 9.07 -34.05 3.41
N ILE A 192 8.61 -34.37 4.62
CA ILE A 192 9.11 -35.52 5.38
C ILE A 192 7.99 -36.57 5.39
N PRO A 193 8.19 -37.74 4.75
CA PRO A 193 7.17 -38.78 4.67
C PRO A 193 6.99 -39.50 6.01
N ALA A 194 5.80 -40.07 6.23
CA ALA A 194 5.54 -40.92 7.39
C ALA A 194 6.34 -42.24 7.30
N ALA A 195 6.70 -42.81 8.46
CA ALA A 195 7.57 -44.00 8.54
C ALA A 195 7.09 -45.20 7.71
N ARG A 196 5.78 -45.36 7.49
CA ARG A 196 5.26 -46.45 6.65
C ARG A 196 5.60 -46.31 5.15
N LEU A 197 6.00 -45.12 4.71
CA LEU A 197 6.50 -44.89 3.35
C LEU A 197 8.02 -44.99 3.25
N ALA A 198 8.73 -45.42 4.31
CA ALA A 198 10.19 -45.49 4.32
C ALA A 198 10.80 -46.36 3.20
N ALA A 199 10.08 -47.38 2.74
CA ALA A 199 10.52 -48.28 1.67
C ALA A 199 10.10 -47.84 0.24
N HIS A 200 9.40 -46.72 0.10
CA HIS A 200 8.90 -46.24 -1.19
C HIS A 200 9.91 -45.30 -1.85
N THR A 201 9.89 -45.28 -3.18
CA THR A 201 10.68 -44.33 -3.98
C THR A 201 10.14 -42.90 -3.84
N LYS A 202 10.96 -41.91 -4.21
CA LYS A 202 10.57 -40.49 -4.18
C LYS A 202 9.29 -40.24 -4.99
N GLU A 203 9.19 -40.85 -6.16
CA GLU A 203 8.06 -40.72 -7.09
C GLU A 203 6.78 -41.31 -6.49
N GLU A 204 6.85 -42.51 -5.89
CA GLU A 204 5.72 -43.15 -5.22
C GLU A 204 5.23 -42.34 -4.00
N ILE A 205 6.17 -41.75 -3.23
CA ILE A 205 5.85 -40.87 -2.11
C ILE A 205 5.10 -39.63 -2.62
N LEU A 206 5.60 -39.00 -3.69
CA LEU A 206 4.98 -37.82 -4.28
C LEU A 206 3.61 -38.14 -4.85
N ASP A 207 3.41 -39.26 -5.56
CA ASP A 207 2.09 -39.65 -6.08
C ASP A 207 1.07 -39.87 -4.96
N ALA A 208 1.48 -40.46 -3.84
CA ALA A 208 0.61 -40.70 -2.70
C ALA A 208 0.18 -39.41 -1.96
N ILE A 209 0.93 -38.32 -2.11
CA ILE A 209 0.73 -37.06 -1.37
C ILE A 209 0.26 -35.93 -2.31
N TRP A 210 0.51 -36.02 -3.62
CA TRP A 210 0.14 -35.01 -4.61
C TRP A 210 -1.35 -34.59 -4.56
N PRO A 211 -2.33 -35.50 -4.37
CA PRO A 211 -3.74 -35.09 -4.29
C PRO A 211 -4.03 -34.08 -3.17
N VAL A 212 -3.39 -34.19 -2.00
CA VAL A 212 -3.58 -33.23 -0.91
C VAL A 212 -2.87 -31.91 -1.19
N ILE A 213 -1.70 -31.95 -1.85
CA ILE A 213 -0.96 -30.77 -2.27
C ILE A 213 -1.74 -30.00 -3.34
N GLU A 214 -2.31 -30.68 -4.32
CA GLU A 214 -3.15 -30.06 -5.34
C GLU A 214 -4.40 -29.42 -4.73
N SER A 215 -5.03 -30.09 -3.75
CA SER A 215 -6.13 -29.51 -2.98
C SER A 215 -5.71 -28.27 -2.18
N ALA A 216 -4.49 -28.23 -1.64
CA ALA A 216 -3.95 -27.06 -0.95
C ALA A 216 -3.61 -25.91 -1.92
N ASN A 217 -3.06 -26.22 -3.10
CA ASN A 217 -2.80 -25.27 -4.18
C ASN A 217 -4.07 -24.61 -4.73
N LYS A 218 -5.20 -25.35 -4.79
CA LYS A 218 -6.49 -24.80 -5.25
C LYS A 218 -7.04 -23.70 -4.33
N SER A 219 -6.72 -23.78 -3.03
CA SER A 219 -7.08 -22.77 -2.03
C SER A 219 -6.07 -21.63 -1.89
N ALA A 220 -4.95 -21.67 -2.63
CA ALA A 220 -3.90 -20.66 -2.59
C ALA A 220 -3.94 -19.74 -3.83
N ASP A 221 -3.47 -18.52 -3.67
CA ASP A 221 -3.29 -17.57 -4.77
C ASP A 221 -2.37 -18.12 -5.86
N ALA A 222 -2.53 -17.64 -7.10
CA ALA A 222 -1.81 -18.20 -8.25
C ALA A 222 -0.28 -18.21 -8.08
N PHE A 223 0.28 -17.16 -7.46
CA PHE A 223 1.72 -17.05 -7.17
C PHE A 223 2.20 -17.99 -6.06
N ALA A 224 1.30 -18.49 -5.21
CA ALA A 224 1.60 -19.32 -4.06
C ALA A 224 1.44 -20.83 -4.31
N ARG A 225 1.12 -21.21 -5.55
CA ARG A 225 0.97 -22.63 -5.93
C ARG A 225 2.34 -23.29 -6.07
N ILE A 226 2.53 -24.44 -5.45
CA ILE A 226 3.79 -25.20 -5.47
C ILE A 226 3.70 -26.27 -6.55
N SER A 227 4.60 -26.22 -7.53
CA SER A 227 4.69 -27.21 -8.61
C SER A 227 5.39 -28.50 -8.15
N ARG A 228 5.14 -29.61 -8.86
CA ARG A 228 5.64 -30.93 -8.46
C ARG A 228 7.17 -31.03 -8.44
N ASN A 229 7.85 -30.32 -9.35
CA ASN A 229 9.31 -30.22 -9.40
C ASN A 229 9.92 -29.35 -8.29
N MET A 230 9.12 -28.51 -7.62
CA MET A 230 9.54 -27.68 -6.49
C MET A 230 9.34 -28.38 -5.13
N ILE A 231 9.06 -29.68 -5.13
CA ILE A 231 8.90 -30.49 -3.92
C ILE A 231 10.06 -31.46 -3.79
N ARG A 232 10.72 -31.42 -2.64
CA ARG A 232 11.78 -32.37 -2.29
C ARG A 232 11.38 -33.17 -1.06
N ALA A 233 11.29 -34.49 -1.24
CA ALA A 233 11.11 -35.43 -0.15
C ALA A 233 12.45 -35.66 0.56
N LEU A 234 12.47 -35.48 1.88
CA LEU A 234 13.58 -35.80 2.77
C LEU A 234 13.41 -37.23 3.33
N PRO A 235 14.47 -37.84 3.89
CA PRO A 235 14.37 -39.13 4.58
C PRO A 235 13.35 -39.09 5.72
N HIS A 236 12.57 -40.16 5.91
CA HIS A 236 11.53 -40.25 6.95
C HIS A 236 12.06 -40.11 8.39
N ASP A 237 13.34 -40.45 8.59
CA ASP A 237 14.07 -40.48 9.85
C ASP A 237 14.98 -39.26 10.04
N CYS A 238 14.89 -38.25 9.16
CA CYS A 238 15.74 -37.07 9.28
C CYS A 238 15.45 -36.30 10.58
N SER A 239 16.52 -35.91 11.28
CA SER A 239 16.43 -35.03 12.44
C SER A 239 16.23 -33.59 11.98
N TYR A 240 15.38 -32.84 12.67
CA TYR A 240 15.17 -31.43 12.36
C TYR A 240 14.80 -30.61 13.59
N PRO A 241 15.02 -29.27 13.56
CA PRO A 241 14.86 -28.43 14.74
C PRO A 241 13.38 -28.30 15.11
N ARG A 242 13.06 -28.76 16.31
CA ARG A 242 11.72 -28.68 16.90
C ARG A 242 11.82 -28.16 18.33
N THR A 243 10.74 -27.54 18.80
CA THR A 243 10.58 -27.22 20.21
C THR A 243 10.35 -28.49 21.02
N ASP A 244 10.43 -28.41 22.35
CA ASP A 244 10.07 -29.52 23.26
C ASP A 244 8.61 -29.99 23.07
N LYS A 245 7.76 -29.16 22.44
CA LYS A 245 6.37 -29.45 22.10
C LYS A 245 6.21 -30.13 20.73
N GLY A 246 7.31 -30.41 20.03
CA GLY A 246 7.32 -31.06 18.72
C GLY A 246 6.95 -30.15 17.55
N SER A 247 6.74 -28.84 17.76
CA SER A 247 6.53 -27.87 16.69
C SER A 247 7.85 -27.46 16.03
N ILE A 248 7.82 -27.20 14.72
CA ILE A 248 9.01 -26.82 13.97
C ILE A 248 9.54 -25.43 14.36
N ILE A 249 10.87 -25.29 14.41
CA ILE A 249 11.54 -23.99 14.53
C ILE A 249 11.99 -23.56 13.12
N ARG A 250 11.11 -22.85 12.39
CA ARG A 250 11.25 -22.59 10.94
C ARG A 250 12.61 -22.02 10.52
N GLN A 251 13.09 -20.97 11.20
CA GLN A 251 14.38 -20.35 10.85
C GLN A 251 15.56 -21.29 11.07
N ALA A 252 15.52 -22.10 12.13
CA ALA A 252 16.54 -23.13 12.36
C ALA A 252 16.42 -24.27 11.32
N PHE A 253 15.20 -24.63 10.93
CA PHE A 253 14.95 -25.63 9.89
C PHE A 253 15.51 -25.18 8.54
N TYR A 254 15.22 -23.94 8.10
CA TYR A 254 15.79 -23.40 6.86
C TYR A 254 17.31 -23.38 6.87
N LYS A 255 17.91 -23.01 8.01
CA LYS A 255 19.36 -23.01 8.16
C LYS A 255 19.94 -24.43 8.08
N GLN A 256 19.27 -25.43 8.66
CA GLN A 256 19.73 -26.81 8.62
C GLN A 256 19.62 -27.42 7.21
N PHE A 257 18.52 -27.16 6.51
CA PHE A 257 18.26 -27.73 5.17
C PHE A 257 18.51 -26.73 4.04
N GLN A 258 19.41 -25.78 4.26
CA GLN A 258 19.70 -24.72 3.29
C GLN A 258 20.21 -25.31 1.98
N GLN A 259 21.06 -26.34 2.06
CA GLN A 259 21.62 -27.02 0.90
C GLN A 259 20.53 -27.68 0.05
N GLU A 260 19.60 -28.41 0.67
CA GLU A 260 18.51 -29.08 -0.03
C GLU A 260 17.54 -28.08 -0.67
N ILE A 261 17.31 -26.94 -0.03
CA ILE A 261 16.53 -25.83 -0.58
C ILE A 261 17.22 -25.26 -1.83
N GLU A 262 18.51 -24.95 -1.73
CA GLU A 262 19.32 -24.44 -2.85
C GLU A 262 19.36 -25.44 -4.01
N GLU A 263 19.66 -26.71 -3.74
CA GLU A 263 19.64 -27.77 -4.75
C GLU A 263 18.25 -27.96 -5.38
N THR A 264 17.16 -27.71 -4.65
CA THR A 264 15.81 -27.78 -5.24
C THR A 264 15.59 -26.67 -6.25
N TYR A 265 16.09 -25.45 -5.99
CA TYR A 265 16.09 -24.38 -6.98
C TYR A 265 17.04 -24.67 -8.14
N ASP A 266 18.25 -25.17 -7.85
CA ASP A 266 19.24 -25.50 -8.88
C ASP A 266 18.73 -26.63 -9.79
N LEU A 267 18.05 -27.64 -9.25
CA LEU A 267 17.43 -28.72 -10.03
C LEU A 267 16.18 -28.25 -10.78
N ALA A 268 15.41 -27.30 -10.25
CA ALA A 268 14.33 -26.67 -11.02
C ALA A 268 14.87 -25.81 -12.18
N ASP A 269 16.08 -25.25 -12.01
CA ASP A 269 16.83 -24.52 -13.04
C ASP A 269 17.66 -25.46 -13.96
N THR A 270 17.85 -26.74 -13.59
CA THR A 270 18.61 -27.75 -14.35
C THR A 270 17.68 -28.78 -15.01
N VAL A 271 17.67 -28.72 -16.33
CA VAL A 271 16.86 -29.42 -17.33
C VAL A 271 16.63 -30.93 -17.14
N SER A 272 15.37 -31.37 -17.21
CA SER A 272 14.95 -32.76 -17.47
C SER A 272 14.51 -32.94 -18.95
N GLY A 273 15.46 -33.03 -19.88
CA GLY A 273 15.22 -33.28 -21.31
C GLY A 273 16.52 -33.49 -22.09
N GLU A 274 16.49 -34.36 -23.11
CA GLU A 274 17.61 -34.51 -24.07
C GLU A 274 17.81 -33.20 -24.84
N LEU A 275 18.96 -32.54 -24.65
CA LEU A 275 19.30 -31.31 -25.35
C LEU A 275 19.59 -31.59 -26.84
N VAL A 276 19.11 -30.72 -27.73
CA VAL A 276 19.25 -30.87 -29.18
C VAL A 276 20.39 -30.00 -29.71
N GLN A 277 21.23 -30.58 -30.58
CA GLN A 277 22.25 -29.85 -31.33
C GLN A 277 21.66 -29.22 -32.59
N LEU A 278 21.28 -27.95 -32.48
CA LEU A 278 20.75 -27.16 -33.60
C LEU A 278 21.88 -26.42 -34.34
N ASP A 279 21.88 -26.43 -35.68
CA ASP A 279 22.77 -25.60 -36.50
C ASP A 279 22.31 -24.12 -36.55
N LEU A 280 23.03 -23.23 -37.26
CA LEU A 280 22.70 -21.79 -37.25
C LEU A 280 21.31 -21.49 -37.85
N PRO A 281 20.92 -22.03 -39.03
CA PRO A 281 19.54 -21.92 -39.52
C PRO A 281 18.48 -22.47 -38.56
N GLU A 282 18.72 -23.63 -37.95
CA GLU A 282 17.78 -24.27 -37.02
C GLU A 282 17.65 -23.49 -35.70
N LEU A 283 18.74 -22.93 -35.18
CA LEU A 283 18.75 -22.04 -34.00
C LEU A 283 17.90 -20.80 -34.26
N ARG A 284 18.03 -20.18 -35.43
CA ARG A 284 17.22 -19.00 -35.79
C ARG A 284 15.73 -19.36 -35.84
N GLN A 285 15.38 -20.50 -36.44
CA GLN A 285 14.00 -20.96 -36.50
C GLN A 285 13.42 -21.29 -35.12
N PHE A 286 14.22 -21.92 -34.26
CA PHE A 286 13.86 -22.22 -32.88
C PHE A 286 13.58 -20.95 -32.06
N LEU A 287 14.51 -19.98 -32.08
CA LEU A 287 14.37 -18.71 -31.37
C LEU A 287 13.17 -17.90 -31.89
N ARG A 288 12.91 -17.93 -33.20
CA ARG A 288 11.74 -17.29 -33.81
C ARG A 288 10.43 -17.89 -33.31
N GLY A 289 10.35 -19.22 -33.24
CA GLY A 289 9.18 -19.92 -32.68
C GLY A 289 8.97 -19.65 -31.19
N LEU A 290 10.06 -19.47 -30.44
CA LEU A 290 10.05 -19.08 -29.03
C LEU A 290 9.47 -17.68 -28.83
N LEU A 291 9.93 -16.71 -29.63
CA LEU A 291 9.40 -15.34 -29.62
C LEU A 291 7.92 -15.30 -29.96
N GLN A 292 7.48 -16.05 -30.97
CA GLN A 292 6.06 -16.14 -31.36
C GLN A 292 5.16 -16.78 -30.29
N LYS A 293 5.70 -17.67 -29.45
CA LYS A 293 4.94 -18.27 -28.33
C LYS A 293 4.91 -17.40 -27.09
N THR A 294 5.96 -16.62 -26.87
CA THR A 294 6.19 -15.90 -25.61
C THR A 294 5.64 -14.48 -25.67
N ALA A 295 5.73 -13.83 -26.83
CA ALA A 295 5.11 -12.54 -27.11
C ALA A 295 3.89 -12.76 -28.01
N ASP A 296 2.72 -12.20 -27.67
CA ASP A 296 1.52 -12.10 -28.51
C ASP A 296 1.77 -11.17 -29.72
N SER A 297 2.81 -11.47 -30.51
CA SER A 297 3.40 -10.61 -31.53
C SER A 297 3.04 -11.11 -32.95
N PRO A 298 2.99 -10.22 -33.97
CA PRO A 298 2.45 -10.56 -35.29
C PRO A 298 3.25 -11.62 -36.06
N THR A 299 2.60 -12.22 -37.06
CA THR A 299 3.02 -13.41 -37.85
C THR A 299 4.36 -13.33 -38.60
N THR A 300 5.07 -12.20 -38.60
CA THR A 300 6.35 -12.01 -39.32
C THR A 300 7.36 -11.24 -38.47
N ILE A 301 8.45 -11.91 -38.08
CA ILE A 301 9.57 -11.39 -37.27
C ILE A 301 10.86 -11.50 -38.11
N ALA A 302 11.61 -10.40 -38.28
CA ALA A 302 12.90 -10.42 -38.98
C ALA A 302 14.05 -10.79 -38.02
N ASP A 303 15.17 -11.30 -38.57
CA ASP A 303 16.25 -11.88 -37.75
C ASP A 303 17.11 -10.87 -36.98
N ASP A 304 17.04 -9.60 -37.39
CA ASP A 304 17.74 -8.47 -36.76
C ASP A 304 16.80 -7.57 -35.96
N ASP A 305 15.51 -7.91 -35.86
CA ASP A 305 14.57 -7.16 -35.03
C ASP A 305 14.95 -7.28 -33.56
N ASP A 306 14.87 -6.15 -32.86
CA ASP A 306 15.15 -6.09 -31.43
C ASP A 306 14.00 -6.71 -30.63
N PHE A 307 14.31 -7.70 -29.78
CA PHE A 307 13.30 -8.45 -29.02
C PHE A 307 12.41 -7.54 -28.16
N PHE A 308 12.97 -6.49 -27.56
CA PHE A 308 12.24 -5.59 -26.66
C PHE A 308 11.36 -4.61 -27.43
N VAL A 309 11.77 -4.24 -28.65
CA VAL A 309 10.92 -3.46 -29.57
C VAL A 309 9.70 -4.28 -30.03
N LEU A 310 9.85 -5.61 -30.14
CA LEU A 310 8.77 -6.55 -30.48
C LEU A 310 7.85 -6.90 -29.29
N GLY A 311 8.02 -6.23 -28.14
CA GLY A 311 7.16 -6.38 -26.96
C GLY A 311 7.60 -7.46 -25.97
N LEU A 312 8.83 -7.98 -26.08
CA LEU A 312 9.40 -8.87 -25.07
C LEU A 312 9.71 -8.08 -23.78
N ASP A 313 9.17 -8.51 -22.64
CA ASP A 313 9.47 -7.96 -21.32
C ASP A 313 10.50 -8.79 -20.53
N SER A 314 10.87 -8.32 -19.33
CA SER A 314 11.87 -8.97 -18.48
C SER A 314 11.45 -10.37 -17.99
N LEU A 315 10.16 -10.64 -17.83
CA LEU A 315 9.65 -11.96 -17.41
C LEU A 315 9.70 -12.94 -18.59
N GLN A 316 9.30 -12.47 -19.78
CA GLN A 316 9.36 -13.22 -21.03
C GLN A 316 10.80 -13.51 -21.47
N ALA A 317 11.75 -12.59 -21.25
CA ALA A 317 13.17 -12.82 -21.49
C ALA A 317 13.75 -13.93 -20.59
N ILE A 318 13.30 -14.00 -19.33
CA ILE A 318 13.67 -15.08 -18.40
C ILE A 318 13.09 -16.42 -18.89
N GLN A 319 11.81 -16.45 -19.29
CA GLN A 319 11.17 -17.64 -19.84
C GLN A 319 11.86 -18.13 -21.12
N MET A 320 12.21 -17.21 -22.02
CA MET A 320 12.92 -17.52 -23.26
C MET A 320 14.30 -18.11 -22.99
N ARG A 321 15.05 -17.53 -22.03
CA ARG A 321 16.33 -18.08 -21.58
C ARG A 321 16.17 -19.49 -20.99
N SER A 322 15.15 -19.71 -20.16
CA SER A 322 14.88 -21.03 -19.58
C SER A 322 14.55 -22.07 -20.64
N GLU A 323 13.78 -21.71 -21.67
CA GLU A 323 13.46 -22.64 -22.77
C GLU A 323 14.67 -22.94 -23.66
N ILE A 324 15.55 -21.96 -23.89
CA ILE A 324 16.84 -22.16 -24.59
C ILE A 324 17.68 -23.16 -23.81
N LEU A 325 17.84 -22.96 -22.50
CA LEU A 325 18.58 -23.88 -21.64
C LEU A 325 17.96 -25.28 -21.66
N ARG A 326 16.61 -25.38 -21.69
CA ARG A 326 15.87 -26.65 -21.71
C ARG A 326 16.01 -27.44 -23.01
N THR A 327 16.33 -26.79 -24.13
CA THR A 327 16.18 -27.40 -25.46
C THR A 327 17.48 -27.44 -26.27
N VAL A 328 18.40 -26.49 -26.07
CA VAL A 328 19.57 -26.30 -26.94
C VAL A 328 20.85 -26.74 -26.24
N ASP A 329 21.62 -27.64 -26.88
CA ASP A 329 22.98 -27.97 -26.42
C ASP A 329 23.93 -26.79 -26.68
N ILE A 330 24.59 -26.28 -25.64
CA ILE A 330 25.58 -25.19 -25.72
C ILE A 330 27.00 -25.66 -25.35
N GLY A 331 27.27 -26.97 -25.43
CA GLY A 331 28.59 -27.56 -25.20
C GLY A 331 29.01 -27.54 -23.73
N GLY A 332 28.06 -27.58 -22.79
CA GLY A 332 28.33 -27.55 -21.34
C GLY A 332 28.79 -26.18 -20.79
N ASN A 333 28.78 -25.13 -21.61
CA ASN A 333 29.12 -23.77 -21.18
C ASN A 333 27.96 -23.11 -20.41
N LYS A 334 28.28 -22.12 -19.56
CA LYS A 334 27.26 -21.36 -18.81
C LYS A 334 26.67 -20.24 -19.67
N LEU A 335 25.34 -20.18 -19.73
CA LEU A 335 24.63 -19.09 -20.37
C LEU A 335 24.38 -17.93 -19.37
N GLY A 336 24.89 -16.75 -19.68
CA GLY A 336 24.75 -15.55 -18.85
C GLY A 336 23.29 -15.24 -18.50
N GLN A 337 23.05 -14.73 -17.29
CA GLN A 337 21.70 -14.42 -16.80
C GLN A 337 21.00 -13.32 -17.62
N GLN A 338 21.77 -12.44 -18.25
CA GLN A 338 21.28 -11.32 -19.05
C GLN A 338 21.45 -11.54 -20.57
N ILE A 339 21.70 -12.77 -21.02
CA ILE A 339 22.14 -12.99 -22.40
C ILE A 339 21.13 -12.52 -23.47
N VAL A 340 19.84 -12.59 -23.17
CA VAL A 340 18.76 -12.12 -24.06
C VAL A 340 18.76 -10.59 -24.16
N PHE A 341 19.29 -9.88 -23.15
CA PHE A 341 19.52 -8.43 -23.17
C PHE A 341 20.84 -8.08 -23.87
N GLU A 342 21.89 -8.86 -23.66
CA GLU A 342 23.21 -8.64 -24.27
C GLU A 342 23.21 -8.92 -25.78
N GLN A 343 22.37 -9.87 -26.22
CA GLN A 343 22.21 -10.27 -27.62
C GLN A 343 20.72 -10.17 -28.04
N PRO A 344 20.16 -8.95 -28.18
CA PRO A 344 18.72 -8.73 -28.30
C PRO A 344 18.18 -8.93 -29.73
N SER A 345 18.73 -9.87 -30.50
CA SER A 345 18.19 -10.24 -31.83
C SER A 345 18.42 -11.72 -32.15
N ILE A 346 17.63 -12.27 -33.07
CA ILE A 346 17.71 -13.70 -33.43
C ILE A 346 19.11 -14.02 -33.95
N ASN A 347 19.65 -13.17 -34.84
CA ASN A 347 20.98 -13.33 -35.43
C ASN A 347 22.11 -13.29 -34.39
N ARG A 348 22.07 -12.33 -33.46
CA ARG A 348 23.11 -12.16 -32.44
C ARG A 348 23.09 -13.30 -31.43
N LEU A 349 21.89 -13.66 -30.95
CA LEU A 349 21.72 -14.73 -29.98
C LEU A 349 22.05 -16.10 -30.58
N SER A 350 21.61 -16.41 -31.80
CA SER A 350 21.93 -17.68 -32.46
C SER A 350 23.44 -17.84 -32.70
N SER A 351 24.12 -16.77 -33.12
CA SER A 351 25.56 -16.79 -33.40
C SER A 351 26.38 -16.95 -32.12
N PHE A 352 25.95 -16.29 -31.04
CA PHE A 352 26.57 -16.42 -29.73
C PHE A 352 26.41 -17.82 -29.14
N LEU A 353 25.20 -18.40 -29.19
CA LEU A 353 24.93 -19.76 -28.74
C LEU A 353 25.78 -20.80 -29.49
N LEU A 354 25.95 -20.62 -30.81
CA LEU A 354 26.82 -21.47 -31.61
C LEU A 354 28.31 -21.29 -31.23
N SER A 355 28.75 -20.05 -30.99
CA SER A 355 30.15 -19.76 -30.59
C SER A 355 30.52 -20.39 -29.25
N LEU A 356 29.56 -20.46 -28.31
CA LEU A 356 29.73 -21.15 -27.03
C LEU A 356 29.91 -22.65 -27.24
N ARG A 357 29.07 -23.29 -28.09
CA ARG A 357 29.20 -24.72 -28.40
C ARG A 357 30.55 -25.07 -29.03
N MET A 358 31.09 -24.20 -29.88
CA MET A 358 32.33 -24.44 -30.64
C MET A 358 33.63 -24.15 -29.85
N GLY A 359 33.57 -23.72 -28.59
CA GLY A 359 34.73 -23.59 -27.70
C GLY A 359 35.65 -22.37 -27.95
N GLY A 360 35.19 -21.35 -28.68
CA GLY A 360 36.00 -20.19 -29.12
C GLY A 360 36.27 -19.09 -28.08
N GLY A 361 36.32 -19.40 -26.79
CA GLY A 361 36.44 -18.42 -25.72
C GLY A 361 37.82 -18.38 -25.05
N LYS A 362 38.87 -17.95 -25.75
CA LYS A 362 40.15 -17.44 -25.19
C LYS A 362 41.07 -16.91 -26.32
N ASN A 363 41.17 -15.59 -26.46
CA ASN A 363 42.30 -14.93 -27.14
C ASN A 363 43.06 -14.11 -26.08
N GLU A 364 44.38 -14.30 -25.98
CA GLU A 364 45.28 -13.54 -25.11
C GLU A 364 45.49 -12.12 -25.66
N GLU A 365 45.21 -11.09 -24.86
CA GLU A 365 45.48 -9.68 -25.23
C GLU A 365 46.91 -9.25 -24.86
N PRO A 366 47.59 -8.41 -25.67
CA PRO A 366 48.92 -7.88 -25.37
C PRO A 366 48.89 -6.80 -24.28
N SER A 367 50.02 -6.59 -23.59
CA SER A 367 50.09 -5.73 -22.40
C SER A 367 49.87 -4.24 -22.68
N ILE A 368 49.31 -3.56 -21.68
CA ILE A 368 48.83 -2.18 -21.72
C ILE A 368 49.95 -1.18 -22.04
N GLU A 369 51.17 -1.47 -21.59
CA GLU A 369 52.34 -0.60 -21.76
C GLU A 369 52.73 -0.44 -23.24
N GLN A 370 52.64 -1.51 -24.04
CA GLN A 370 52.99 -1.49 -25.46
C GLN A 370 51.96 -0.72 -26.31
N GLN A 371 50.71 -0.63 -25.84
CA GLN A 371 49.67 0.15 -26.49
C GLN A 371 49.85 1.65 -26.23
N MET A 372 50.30 2.02 -25.04
CA MET A 372 50.50 3.42 -24.64
C MET A 372 51.66 4.08 -25.40
N GLU A 373 52.79 3.39 -25.58
CA GLU A 373 53.95 3.95 -26.30
C GLU A 373 53.65 4.27 -27.77
N ARG A 374 52.83 3.44 -28.44
CA ARG A 374 52.42 3.67 -29.83
C ARG A 374 51.58 4.93 -29.99
N LEU A 375 50.72 5.24 -29.02
CA LEU A 375 49.83 6.40 -29.09
C LEU A 375 50.59 7.71 -28.89
N VAL A 376 51.59 7.75 -28.02
CA VAL A 376 52.39 8.98 -27.77
C VAL A 376 53.19 9.38 -29.02
N ALA A 377 53.78 8.41 -29.72
CA ALA A 377 54.54 8.65 -30.94
C ALA A 377 53.66 9.16 -32.10
N GLN A 378 52.38 8.75 -32.15
CA GLN A 378 51.48 9.05 -33.25
C GLN A 378 50.96 10.51 -33.26
N TYR A 379 50.82 11.16 -32.11
CA TYR A 379 50.04 12.41 -31.99
C TYR A 379 50.85 13.68 -31.66
N SER A 380 52.18 13.64 -31.71
CA SER A 380 53.03 14.73 -31.19
C SER A 380 53.69 15.64 -32.24
N ASN A 381 53.40 15.50 -33.55
CA ASN A 381 54.28 16.06 -34.60
C ASN A 381 53.91 17.41 -35.24
N ALA A 382 52.85 18.12 -34.83
CA ALA A 382 52.57 19.43 -35.45
C ALA A 382 51.69 20.36 -34.59
N PHE A 383 52.26 21.49 -34.16
CA PHE A 383 51.48 22.63 -33.65
C PHE A 383 51.96 23.93 -34.32
N MET A 384 51.02 24.71 -34.90
CA MET A 384 51.24 26.04 -35.50
C MET A 384 50.34 27.12 -34.85
N SER A 385 50.68 28.40 -35.01
CA SER A 385 50.03 29.56 -34.36
C SER A 385 48.79 30.13 -35.08
N LYS A 386 47.93 30.85 -34.33
CA LYS A 386 46.51 31.15 -34.59
C LYS A 386 46.19 32.45 -35.37
N PRO A 387 45.05 32.52 -36.11
CA PRO A 387 44.47 33.74 -36.69
C PRO A 387 43.31 34.39 -35.87
N SER A 388 42.79 35.51 -36.39
CA SER A 388 42.12 36.64 -35.72
C SER A 388 40.64 36.52 -35.29
N ARG A 389 39.92 35.45 -35.64
CA ARG A 389 38.61 35.12 -35.04
C ARG A 389 38.63 33.65 -34.62
N SER A 390 38.28 33.41 -33.36
CA SER A 390 38.55 32.12 -32.72
C SER A 390 37.26 31.32 -32.57
N SER A 391 37.18 30.20 -33.29
CA SER A 391 36.37 29.07 -32.82
C SER A 391 37.07 28.46 -31.62
N ILE A 392 36.36 28.29 -30.51
CA ILE A 392 36.95 27.80 -29.27
C ILE A 392 36.47 26.39 -28.99
N VAL A 393 37.43 25.49 -28.79
CA VAL A 393 37.17 24.14 -28.32
C VAL A 393 37.29 24.16 -26.80
N VAL A 394 36.24 23.73 -26.11
CA VAL A 394 36.24 23.60 -24.65
C VAL A 394 36.18 22.13 -24.30
N THR A 395 37.26 21.63 -23.71
CA THR A 395 37.31 20.31 -23.09
C THR A 395 36.85 20.42 -21.62
N GLY A 396 36.16 19.41 -21.12
CA GLY A 396 35.61 19.47 -19.75
C GLY A 396 34.44 20.45 -19.60
N ALA A 397 33.70 20.73 -20.68
CA ALA A 397 32.52 21.61 -20.69
C ALA A 397 31.42 21.21 -19.68
N THR A 398 31.40 19.96 -19.23
CA THR A 398 30.46 19.42 -18.23
C THR A 398 30.99 19.49 -16.80
N GLY A 399 32.24 19.96 -16.61
CA GLY A 399 32.84 20.17 -15.30
C GLY A 399 32.52 21.57 -14.75
N SER A 400 32.67 21.76 -13.45
CA SER A 400 32.31 23.00 -12.74
C SER A 400 32.84 24.27 -13.43
N LEU A 401 34.15 24.35 -13.70
CA LEU A 401 34.74 25.51 -14.38
C LEU A 401 34.35 25.58 -15.87
N GLY A 402 34.31 24.45 -16.56
CA GLY A 402 34.04 24.38 -18.01
C GLY A 402 32.66 24.90 -18.38
N ALA A 403 31.65 24.62 -17.56
CA ALA A 403 30.28 25.12 -17.76
C ALA A 403 30.21 26.66 -17.69
N HIS A 404 30.88 27.26 -16.69
CA HIS A 404 30.96 28.71 -16.54
C HIS A 404 31.79 29.37 -17.65
N VAL A 405 32.85 28.70 -18.11
CA VAL A 405 33.67 29.18 -19.24
C VAL A 405 32.84 29.17 -20.52
N VAL A 406 32.11 28.09 -20.84
CA VAL A 406 31.22 28.04 -22.01
C VAL A 406 30.17 29.15 -21.96
N ALA A 407 29.54 29.39 -20.80
CA ALA A 407 28.57 30.47 -20.64
C ALA A 407 29.18 31.86 -20.90
N LYS A 408 30.37 32.15 -20.35
CA LYS A 408 31.06 33.43 -20.58
C LYS A 408 31.54 33.59 -22.03
N LEU A 409 32.01 32.52 -22.66
CA LEU A 409 32.44 32.55 -24.06
C LEU A 409 31.23 32.71 -25.00
N ALA A 410 30.07 32.14 -24.66
CA ALA A 410 28.85 32.27 -25.46
C ALA A 410 28.29 33.70 -25.45
N SER A 411 28.56 34.46 -24.39
CA SER A 411 28.18 35.89 -24.28
C SER A 411 29.13 36.86 -25.00
N ARG A 412 30.24 36.37 -25.59
CA ARG A 412 31.27 37.23 -26.19
C ARG A 412 31.05 37.40 -27.70
N PRO A 413 30.95 38.64 -28.22
CA PRO A 413 30.68 38.90 -29.64
C PRO A 413 31.88 38.63 -30.57
N ASP A 414 33.09 38.42 -30.03
CA ASP A 414 34.29 38.07 -30.78
C ASP A 414 34.46 36.56 -31.04
N ILE A 415 33.57 35.72 -30.48
CA ILE A 415 33.58 34.26 -30.61
C ILE A 415 32.44 33.79 -31.50
N ASP A 416 32.79 33.05 -32.55
CA ASP A 416 31.82 32.64 -33.58
C ASP A 416 31.14 31.30 -33.24
N ARG A 417 31.92 30.34 -32.72
CA ARG A 417 31.44 29.01 -32.33
C ARG A 417 32.23 28.42 -31.16
N ILE A 418 31.51 27.70 -30.30
CA ILE A 418 32.08 26.96 -29.18
C ILE A 418 31.82 25.47 -29.40
N TYR A 419 32.89 24.69 -29.52
CA TYR A 419 32.81 23.24 -29.67
C TYR A 419 33.10 22.60 -28.31
N CYS A 420 32.07 22.05 -27.67
CA CYS A 420 32.19 21.36 -26.39
C CYS A 420 32.55 19.88 -26.65
N LEU A 421 33.80 19.51 -26.39
CA LEU A 421 34.24 18.12 -26.51
C LEU A 421 33.88 17.36 -25.23
N VAL A 422 32.89 16.49 -25.35
CA VAL A 422 32.35 15.68 -24.25
C VAL A 422 32.43 14.21 -24.63
N ARG A 423 32.94 13.37 -23.73
CA ARG A 423 32.88 11.92 -23.88
C ARG A 423 31.43 11.49 -23.66
N ALA A 424 30.81 11.00 -24.72
CA ALA A 424 29.43 10.54 -24.70
C ALA A 424 29.24 9.47 -25.78
N ASP A 425 28.31 8.56 -25.54
CA ASP A 425 28.06 7.40 -26.41
C ASP A 425 27.53 7.82 -27.78
N ASP A 426 26.86 8.98 -27.84
CA ASP A 426 26.41 9.61 -29.08
C ASP A 426 26.28 11.15 -28.92
N ALA A 427 25.95 11.84 -30.01
CA ALA A 427 25.78 13.29 -30.03
C ALA A 427 24.60 13.80 -29.18
N SER A 428 23.57 12.98 -28.97
CA SER A 428 22.40 13.27 -28.13
C SER A 428 22.76 13.18 -26.64
N HIS A 429 23.49 12.14 -26.24
CA HIS A 429 24.07 12.00 -24.90
C HIS A 429 25.08 13.14 -24.64
N GLY A 430 25.91 13.50 -25.62
CA GLY A 430 26.80 14.66 -25.54
C GLY A 430 26.03 15.96 -25.31
N HIS A 431 24.94 16.18 -26.05
CA HIS A 431 24.05 17.33 -25.86
C HIS A 431 23.41 17.31 -24.47
N LYS A 432 22.86 16.19 -24.00
CA LYS A 432 22.23 16.08 -22.67
C LYS A 432 23.19 16.41 -21.53
N ARG A 433 24.46 15.97 -21.64
CA ARG A 433 25.50 16.26 -20.64
C ARG A 433 25.90 17.73 -20.59
N VAL A 434 25.79 18.46 -21.71
CA VAL A 434 25.98 19.92 -21.76
C VAL A 434 24.69 20.66 -21.37
N ALA A 435 23.53 20.08 -21.65
CA ALA A 435 22.21 20.66 -21.47
C ALA A 435 21.65 20.59 -20.03
N THR A 436 22.28 19.86 -19.10
CA THR A 436 21.93 19.90 -17.66
C THR A 436 22.12 21.28 -17.01
N VAL A 437 22.62 22.27 -17.75
CA VAL A 437 22.72 23.68 -17.34
C VAL A 437 21.68 24.57 -18.06
N ILE A 438 20.85 24.03 -18.96
CA ILE A 438 19.81 24.77 -19.68
C ILE A 438 18.52 24.73 -18.83
N PRO A 439 17.98 25.88 -18.38
CA PRO A 439 16.74 25.92 -17.63
C PRO A 439 15.57 25.34 -18.44
N VAL A 440 14.62 24.70 -17.75
CA VAL A 440 13.37 24.22 -18.34
C VAL A 440 12.65 25.42 -18.98
N PRO A 441 12.42 25.42 -20.30
CA PRO A 441 11.96 26.60 -21.01
C PRO A 441 10.45 26.84 -20.83
N GLU A 442 10.05 28.10 -20.97
CA GLU A 442 8.66 28.57 -20.98
C GLU A 442 8.02 28.36 -22.37
N ARG A 443 7.94 27.09 -22.80
CA ARG A 443 7.32 26.64 -24.05
C ARG A 443 6.74 25.24 -23.90
N SER A 444 5.98 24.78 -24.90
CA SER A 444 5.43 23.41 -24.96
C SER A 444 6.46 22.35 -24.58
N PRO A 445 6.12 21.38 -23.70
CA PRO A 445 7.07 20.40 -23.21
C PRO A 445 7.31 19.30 -24.25
N ASP A 446 8.44 18.61 -24.18
CA ASP A 446 8.60 17.30 -24.81
C ASP A 446 7.91 16.24 -23.93
N PHE A 447 7.24 15.25 -24.52
CA PHE A 447 6.65 14.13 -23.78
C PHE A 447 7.71 13.39 -22.94
N ALA A 448 8.95 13.31 -23.41
CA ALA A 448 10.06 12.71 -22.66
C ALA A 448 10.41 13.46 -21.35
N TRP A 449 9.90 14.68 -21.15
CA TRP A 449 10.11 15.45 -19.91
C TRP A 449 9.12 15.07 -18.81
N ALA A 450 8.00 14.41 -19.16
CA ALA A 450 7.05 13.94 -18.19
C ALA A 450 7.66 12.81 -17.35
N GLN A 451 7.54 12.90 -16.03
CA GLN A 451 7.92 11.82 -15.14
C GLN A 451 7.06 10.58 -15.44
N ASN A 452 7.61 9.38 -15.28
CA ASN A 452 6.93 8.12 -15.55
C ASN A 452 5.86 7.79 -14.48
N MET A 453 4.85 8.64 -14.38
CA MET A 453 3.70 8.51 -13.49
C MET A 453 2.47 9.13 -14.16
N GLY A 454 1.30 8.53 -13.92
CA GLY A 454 0.06 8.91 -14.59
C GLY A 454 -0.28 10.41 -14.46
N TYR A 455 -0.02 11.01 -13.29
CA TYR A 455 -0.25 12.44 -13.08
C TYR A 455 0.60 13.32 -14.01
N ALA A 456 1.92 13.14 -14.05
CA ALA A 456 2.81 13.96 -14.88
C ALA A 456 2.52 13.79 -16.38
N GLN A 457 2.23 12.56 -16.80
CA GLN A 457 1.84 12.25 -18.18
C GLN A 457 0.52 12.95 -18.54
N SER A 458 -0.49 12.90 -17.67
CA SER A 458 -1.77 13.58 -17.90
C SER A 458 -1.64 15.09 -18.04
N LYS A 459 -0.78 15.74 -17.23
CA LYS A 459 -0.52 17.18 -17.31
C LYS A 459 0.22 17.52 -18.60
N SER A 460 1.21 16.73 -19.00
CA SER A 460 1.90 16.91 -20.28
C SER A 460 0.93 16.83 -21.46
N VAL A 461 0.00 15.86 -21.46
CA VAL A 461 -1.05 15.76 -22.48
C VAL A 461 -1.93 17.01 -22.49
N ALA A 462 -2.38 17.49 -21.34
CA ALA A 462 -3.19 18.70 -21.24
C ALA A 462 -2.47 19.95 -21.80
N GLU A 463 -1.17 20.08 -21.53
CA GLU A 463 -0.35 21.16 -22.10
C GLU A 463 -0.29 21.12 -23.63
N HIS A 464 -0.18 19.92 -24.21
CA HIS A 464 -0.18 19.75 -25.67
C HIS A 464 -1.57 20.04 -26.29
N ILE A 465 -2.65 19.70 -25.59
CA ILE A 465 -4.02 20.08 -26.00
C ILE A 465 -4.15 21.60 -26.03
N CYS A 466 -3.68 22.30 -24.99
CA CYS A 466 -3.66 23.76 -24.95
C CYS A 466 -2.81 24.37 -26.07
N ALA A 467 -1.64 23.79 -26.37
CA ALA A 467 -0.80 24.21 -27.49
C ALA A 467 -1.54 24.04 -28.84
N LYS A 468 -2.26 22.93 -29.01
CA LYS A 468 -3.01 22.66 -30.23
C LYS A 468 -4.21 23.60 -30.38
N ALA A 469 -4.96 23.85 -29.31
CA ALA A 469 -6.04 24.84 -29.31
C ALA A 469 -5.50 26.24 -29.64
N SER A 470 -4.34 26.60 -29.11
CA SER A 470 -3.65 27.85 -29.46
C SER A 470 -3.30 27.95 -30.94
N SER A 471 -2.89 26.85 -31.57
CA SER A 471 -2.61 26.83 -33.01
C SER A 471 -3.86 27.06 -33.88
N GLN A 472 -5.05 26.93 -33.29
CA GLN A 472 -6.36 27.12 -33.92
C GLN A 472 -7.01 28.46 -33.57
N GLY A 473 -6.28 29.38 -32.92
CA GLY A 473 -6.77 30.72 -32.59
C GLY A 473 -7.42 30.86 -31.21
N VAL A 474 -7.47 29.80 -30.40
CA VAL A 474 -7.92 29.90 -29.00
C VAL A 474 -6.82 30.49 -28.14
N THR A 475 -7.10 31.53 -27.37
CA THR A 475 -6.10 32.04 -26.40
C THR A 475 -6.01 31.08 -25.22
N ALA A 476 -4.86 30.40 -25.09
CA ALA A 476 -4.61 29.40 -24.06
C ALA A 476 -3.33 29.74 -23.29
N ARG A 477 -3.42 29.80 -21.95
CA ARG A 477 -2.29 30.10 -21.07
C ARG A 477 -2.01 28.92 -20.17
N VAL A 478 -0.79 28.40 -20.24
CA VAL A 478 -0.33 27.26 -19.45
C VAL A 478 0.61 27.78 -18.38
N LEU A 479 0.17 27.70 -17.12
CA LEU A 479 0.93 28.16 -15.97
C LEU A 479 1.45 26.95 -15.19
N ARG A 480 2.77 26.71 -15.27
CA ARG A 480 3.43 25.60 -14.57
C ARG A 480 3.87 26.04 -13.19
N VAL A 481 3.11 25.67 -12.18
CA VAL A 481 3.40 26.05 -10.80
C VAL A 481 4.40 25.07 -10.18
N GLY A 482 5.40 25.63 -9.48
CA GLY A 482 6.38 24.86 -8.71
C GLY A 482 5.85 24.36 -7.36
N GLN A 483 6.76 24.06 -6.42
CA GLN A 483 6.37 23.74 -5.06
C GLN A 483 5.78 24.98 -4.37
N ILE A 484 4.51 24.87 -3.99
CA ILE A 484 3.77 25.87 -3.22
C ILE A 484 4.09 25.68 -1.75
N ILE A 485 4.32 26.78 -1.03
CA ILE A 485 4.58 26.78 0.42
C ILE A 485 3.62 27.75 1.13
N GLY A 486 3.70 27.79 2.47
CA GLY A 486 2.84 28.67 3.26
C GLY A 486 2.93 30.14 2.86
N ASP A 487 1.86 30.89 3.09
CA ASP A 487 1.72 32.30 2.70
C ASP A 487 2.74 33.22 3.41
N THR A 488 2.98 34.41 2.87
CA THR A 488 3.99 35.35 3.40
C THR A 488 3.60 36.01 4.72
N GLU A 489 2.31 36.02 5.09
CA GLU A 489 1.81 36.70 6.30
C GLU A 489 1.82 35.77 7.52
N HIS A 490 1.20 34.59 7.39
CA HIS A 490 0.91 33.64 8.46
C HIS A 490 1.73 32.34 8.37
N GLY A 491 2.24 31.99 7.18
CA GLY A 491 3.01 30.75 6.96
C GLY A 491 2.17 29.49 7.03
N VAL A 492 0.87 29.57 6.74
CA VAL A 492 -0.06 28.42 6.81
C VAL A 492 0.27 27.43 5.70
N TRP A 493 0.76 26.24 6.07
CA TRP A 493 1.17 25.21 5.11
C TRP A 493 0.54 23.86 5.47
N ASN A 494 -0.01 23.16 4.48
CA ASN A 494 -0.55 21.82 4.64
C ASN A 494 0.50 20.82 5.16
N ALA A 495 0.37 20.42 6.42
CA ALA A 495 1.31 19.52 7.09
C ALA A 495 1.34 18.09 6.53
N GLN A 496 0.36 17.72 5.68
CA GLN A 496 0.30 16.39 5.06
C GLN A 496 1.11 16.27 3.76
N GLU A 497 1.71 17.37 3.30
CA GLU A 497 2.57 17.35 2.12
C GLU A 497 3.95 16.74 2.41
N ALA A 498 4.61 16.26 1.35
CA ALA A 498 5.89 15.57 1.46
C ALA A 498 6.99 16.43 2.13
N VAL A 499 7.07 17.73 1.83
CA VAL A 499 8.11 18.61 2.40
C VAL A 499 7.86 18.88 3.90
N PRO A 500 6.67 19.31 4.35
CA PRO A 500 6.34 19.36 5.77
C PRO A 500 6.51 18.04 6.51
N MET A 501 6.06 16.91 5.96
CA MET A 501 6.29 15.61 6.58
C MET A 501 7.79 15.27 6.68
N MET A 502 8.58 15.60 5.65
CA MET A 502 10.03 15.45 5.75
C MET A 502 10.59 16.31 6.89
N MET A 503 10.22 17.58 7.01
CA MET A 503 10.66 18.44 8.12
C MET A 503 10.21 17.92 9.50
N GLN A 504 9.01 17.33 9.59
CA GLN A 504 8.47 16.74 10.82
C GLN A 504 9.31 15.56 11.32
N THR A 505 10.12 14.92 10.47
CA THR A 505 11.06 13.86 10.88
C THR A 505 12.14 14.35 11.85
N ALA A 506 12.41 15.67 11.89
CA ALA A 506 13.20 16.28 12.96
C ALA A 506 12.60 16.00 14.36
N ILE A 507 11.28 15.92 14.46
CA ILE A 507 10.57 15.66 15.73
C ILE A 507 10.35 14.16 15.94
N THR A 508 9.93 13.44 14.90
CA THR A 508 9.48 12.05 15.07
C THR A 508 10.63 11.04 15.13
N ILE A 509 11.72 11.29 14.40
CA ILE A 509 12.90 10.39 14.37
C ILE A 509 14.20 11.10 14.75
N GLY A 510 14.14 12.41 15.02
CA GLY A 510 15.31 13.20 15.42
C GLY A 510 16.32 13.43 14.29
N ALA A 511 15.95 13.29 13.01
CA ALA A 511 16.90 13.38 11.91
C ALA A 511 16.30 13.96 10.63
N LEU A 512 17.11 14.70 9.86
CA LEU A 512 16.80 15.19 8.52
C LEU A 512 17.87 14.78 7.50
N PRO A 513 17.50 14.56 6.22
CA PRO A 513 18.43 14.12 5.20
C PRO A 513 19.24 15.30 4.64
N LYS A 514 20.53 15.06 4.37
CA LYS A 514 21.39 15.96 3.59
C LYS A 514 21.09 15.78 2.11
N LEU A 515 20.18 16.59 1.56
CA LEU A 515 19.84 16.58 0.15
C LEU A 515 20.73 17.52 -0.66
N GLN A 516 21.19 17.05 -1.82
CA GLN A 516 21.84 17.87 -2.85
C GLN A 516 20.78 18.51 -3.76
N GLU A 517 19.72 19.07 -3.16
CA GLU A 517 18.63 19.74 -3.86
C GLU A 517 18.78 21.27 -3.77
N THR A 518 18.37 21.97 -4.83
CA THR A 518 18.32 23.44 -4.87
C THR A 518 16.88 23.91 -5.12
N PRO A 519 16.04 24.00 -4.07
CA PRO A 519 14.62 24.23 -4.26
C PRO A 519 14.30 25.67 -4.74
N SER A 520 13.23 25.79 -5.53
CA SER A 520 12.64 27.05 -6.04
C SER A 520 11.22 27.27 -5.51
N TRP A 521 11.05 27.16 -4.20
CA TRP A 521 9.76 27.20 -3.50
C TRP A 521 9.09 28.59 -3.58
N LEU A 522 7.77 28.62 -3.72
CA LEU A 522 7.01 29.87 -3.88
C LEU A 522 5.81 29.94 -2.92
N PRO A 523 5.64 31.03 -2.16
CA PRO A 523 4.49 31.22 -1.26
C PRO A 523 3.14 31.24 -2.01
N VAL A 524 2.10 30.67 -1.40
CA VAL A 524 0.78 30.49 -2.05
C VAL A 524 0.08 31.80 -2.45
N ASP A 525 0.25 32.85 -1.66
CA ASP A 525 -0.22 34.21 -1.94
C ASP A 525 0.51 34.80 -3.16
N VAL A 526 1.83 34.63 -3.25
CA VAL A 526 2.61 35.05 -4.42
C VAL A 526 2.24 34.24 -5.68
N VAL A 527 1.94 32.94 -5.53
CA VAL A 527 1.42 32.11 -6.62
C VAL A 527 0.07 32.64 -7.10
N ALA A 528 -0.83 32.99 -6.18
CA ALA A 528 -2.15 33.52 -6.50
C ALA A 528 -2.06 34.86 -7.25
N ASP A 529 -1.19 35.77 -6.80
CA ASP A 529 -0.91 37.03 -7.49
C ASP A 529 -0.37 36.77 -8.91
N ALA A 530 0.64 35.90 -9.05
CA ALA A 530 1.25 35.61 -10.34
C ALA A 530 0.26 34.97 -11.33
N VAL A 531 -0.57 34.03 -10.85
CA VAL A 531 -1.62 33.41 -11.66
C VAL A 531 -2.64 34.46 -12.09
N THR A 532 -3.03 35.37 -11.20
CA THR A 532 -4.00 36.44 -11.48
C THR A 532 -3.43 37.43 -12.49
N ASP A 533 -2.23 37.95 -12.26
CA ASP A 533 -1.53 38.89 -13.14
C ASP A 533 -1.44 38.35 -14.57
N ILE A 534 -0.99 37.10 -14.71
CA ILE A 534 -0.79 36.48 -16.02
C ILE A 534 -2.13 36.14 -16.69
N SER A 535 -3.11 35.65 -15.93
CA SER A 535 -4.43 35.29 -16.43
C SER A 535 -5.28 36.51 -16.83
N LEU A 536 -5.02 37.68 -16.24
CA LEU A 536 -5.70 38.93 -16.60
C LEU A 536 -4.88 39.81 -17.54
N SER A 537 -3.66 39.42 -17.88
CA SER A 537 -2.82 40.16 -18.82
C SER A 537 -3.42 40.21 -20.23
N THR A 538 -2.97 41.17 -21.02
CA THR A 538 -3.29 41.27 -22.45
C THR A 538 -2.44 40.34 -23.31
N SER A 539 -1.65 39.43 -22.72
CA SER A 539 -0.80 38.52 -23.48
C SER A 539 -1.64 37.53 -24.29
N GLY A 540 -1.15 37.11 -25.45
CA GLY A 540 -1.73 35.98 -26.18
C GLY A 540 -1.51 34.65 -25.46
N SER A 541 -1.58 33.55 -26.21
CA SER A 541 -1.27 32.23 -25.69
C SER A 541 0.19 32.11 -25.28
N ILE A 542 0.45 31.56 -24.09
CA ILE A 542 1.78 31.47 -23.50
C ILE A 542 1.95 30.23 -22.63
N PHE A 543 3.21 29.88 -22.40
CA PHE A 543 3.65 29.01 -21.33
C PHE A 543 4.43 29.86 -20.35
N ALA A 544 4.20 29.69 -19.05
CA ALA A 544 4.92 30.42 -18.01
C ALA A 544 5.26 29.47 -16.86
N ASN A 545 6.49 29.54 -16.35
CA ASN A 545 6.90 28.76 -15.17
C ASN A 545 6.73 29.65 -13.92
N ILE A 546 5.73 29.35 -13.11
CA ILE A 546 5.42 30.04 -11.86
C ILE A 546 6.21 29.37 -10.73
N THR A 547 7.51 29.66 -10.72
CA THR A 547 8.47 29.16 -9.72
C THR A 547 9.29 30.31 -9.18
N ASN A 548 9.86 30.17 -7.98
CA ASN A 548 10.72 31.22 -7.43
C ASN A 548 12.02 31.35 -8.24
N PRO A 549 12.35 32.54 -8.77
CA PRO A 549 13.62 32.74 -9.48
C PRO A 549 14.84 32.65 -8.56
N GLN A 550 14.65 32.81 -7.26
CA GLN A 550 15.67 32.61 -6.25
C GLN A 550 15.61 31.16 -5.75
N VAL A 551 16.76 30.49 -5.80
CA VAL A 551 16.95 29.14 -5.26
C VAL A 551 17.85 29.19 -4.04
N PHE A 552 17.73 28.19 -3.17
CA PHE A 552 18.60 27.99 -2.03
C PHE A 552 19.06 26.54 -1.95
N SER A 553 20.09 26.23 -1.16
CA SER A 553 20.53 24.88 -0.88
C SER A 553 19.71 24.27 0.25
N TRP A 554 19.16 23.07 0.04
CA TRP A 554 18.51 22.32 1.11
C TRP A 554 19.45 22.14 2.31
N SER A 555 20.64 21.58 2.08
CA SER A 555 21.55 21.21 3.17
C SER A 555 22.29 22.41 3.76
N ASN A 556 22.74 23.35 2.93
CA ASN A 556 23.60 24.44 3.39
C ASN A 556 22.84 25.67 3.89
N ASP A 557 21.57 25.84 3.48
CA ASP A 557 20.80 27.03 3.82
C ASP A 557 19.55 26.69 4.66
N LEU A 558 18.72 25.74 4.21
CA LEU A 558 17.47 25.41 4.91
C LEU A 558 17.71 24.71 6.25
N LEU A 559 18.55 23.67 6.31
CA LEU A 559 18.79 22.96 7.58
C LEU A 559 19.30 23.89 8.69
N PRO A 560 20.27 24.81 8.45
CA PRO A 560 20.62 25.84 9.43
C PRO A 560 19.46 26.77 9.83
N ALA A 561 18.60 27.16 8.89
CA ALA A 561 17.43 28.00 9.18
C ALA A 561 16.42 27.27 10.07
N LEU A 562 16.18 25.97 9.84
CA LEU A 562 15.31 25.13 10.69
C LEU A 562 15.85 25.03 12.13
N ARG A 563 17.17 24.90 12.30
CA ARG A 563 17.80 24.91 13.63
C ARG A 563 17.61 26.24 14.36
N LYS A 564 17.75 27.37 13.67
CA LYS A 564 17.49 28.71 14.24
C LYS A 564 16.05 28.87 14.72
N CYS A 565 15.11 28.14 14.13
CA CYS A 565 13.70 28.11 14.53
C CYS A 565 13.40 27.17 15.72
N GLY A 566 14.43 26.53 16.30
CA GLY A 566 14.29 25.69 17.49
C GLY A 566 14.12 24.19 17.23
N LEU A 567 14.19 23.74 15.96
CA LEU A 567 14.18 22.31 15.65
C LEU A 567 15.53 21.65 15.99
N VAL A 568 15.49 20.51 16.66
CA VAL A 568 16.67 19.73 17.05
C VAL A 568 16.67 18.41 16.27
N PHE A 569 17.73 18.16 15.49
CA PHE A 569 17.86 16.96 14.67
C PHE A 569 19.32 16.67 14.27
N ASP A 570 19.60 15.41 13.94
CA ASP A 570 20.81 14.96 13.26
C ASP A 570 20.71 15.20 11.75
N GLU A 571 21.81 15.59 11.11
CA GLU A 571 21.90 15.61 9.65
C GLU A 571 22.56 14.34 9.15
N VAL A 572 21.82 13.53 8.39
CA VAL A 572 22.29 12.21 7.94
C VAL A 572 22.19 12.08 6.43
N GLU A 573 22.93 11.13 5.85
CA GLU A 573 22.82 10.83 4.42
C GLU A 573 21.41 10.30 4.07
N PRO A 574 20.90 10.53 2.84
CA PRO A 574 19.51 10.20 2.49
C PRO A 574 19.12 8.75 2.76
N LYS A 575 20.00 7.79 2.48
CA LYS A 575 19.77 6.36 2.78
C LYS A 575 19.67 6.07 4.28
N GLU A 576 20.51 6.71 5.08
CA GLU A 576 20.46 6.58 6.54
C GLU A 576 19.19 7.23 7.09
N TRP A 577 18.76 8.36 6.54
CA TRP A 577 17.48 8.98 6.89
C TRP A 577 16.30 8.05 6.59
N ILE A 578 16.25 7.43 5.40
CA ILE A 578 15.22 6.44 5.05
C ILE A 578 15.27 5.23 5.98
N LYS A 579 16.46 4.75 6.33
CA LYS A 579 16.63 3.65 7.29
C LYS A 579 16.08 4.00 8.68
N ARG A 580 16.38 5.21 9.19
CA ARG A 580 15.84 5.70 10.46
C ARG A 580 14.32 5.89 10.39
N LEU A 581 13.80 6.41 9.28
CA LEU A 581 12.36 6.54 9.08
C LEU A 581 11.67 5.17 9.05
N ARG A 582 12.21 4.17 8.32
CA ARG A 582 11.69 2.79 8.29
C ARG A 582 11.75 2.10 9.66
N ALA A 583 12.77 2.40 10.47
CA ALA A 583 12.96 1.84 11.81
C ALA A 583 12.18 2.60 12.90
N SER A 584 11.51 3.71 12.56
CA SER A 584 10.79 4.53 13.52
C SER A 584 9.39 4.03 13.81
N ASN A 585 8.65 4.75 14.66
CA ASN A 585 7.29 4.39 15.03
C ASN A 585 6.41 4.26 13.78
N LEU A 586 5.81 3.08 13.58
CA LEU A 586 4.99 2.78 12.40
C LEU A 586 3.57 3.33 12.51
N ASP A 587 3.18 3.87 13.66
CA ASP A 587 1.90 4.53 13.84
C ASP A 587 1.87 5.85 13.04
N PRO A 588 1.02 5.96 11.99
CA PRO A 588 0.93 7.14 11.16
C PRO A 588 0.26 8.35 11.86
N ILE A 589 -0.23 8.17 13.08
CA ILE A 589 -0.72 9.24 13.95
C ILE A 589 0.43 9.82 14.77
N ALA A 590 1.19 8.97 15.47
CA ALA A 590 2.37 9.38 16.24
C ALA A 590 3.56 9.78 15.36
N ASN A 591 3.67 9.24 14.15
CA ASN A 591 4.71 9.52 13.17
C ASN A 591 4.09 9.69 11.76
N PRO A 592 3.40 10.80 11.49
CA PRO A 592 2.79 11.06 10.18
C PRO A 592 3.70 10.86 8.96
N PRO A 593 5.01 11.20 9.01
CA PRO A 593 5.93 10.97 7.90
C PRO A 593 6.06 9.50 7.45
N ILE A 594 5.68 8.53 8.28
CA ILE A 594 5.71 7.11 7.91
C ILE A 594 4.80 6.78 6.71
N LYS A 595 3.73 7.56 6.52
CA LYS A 595 2.80 7.41 5.39
C LYS A 595 3.50 7.57 4.04
N LEU A 596 4.61 8.32 4.01
CA LEU A 596 5.37 8.63 2.79
C LEU A 596 6.71 7.89 2.73
N THR A 597 6.94 6.87 3.57
CA THR A 597 8.22 6.14 3.58
C THR A 597 8.57 5.55 2.21
N ASP A 598 7.64 4.92 1.51
CA ASP A 598 7.91 4.37 0.18
C ASP A 598 8.10 5.45 -0.88
N PHE A 599 7.33 6.54 -0.79
CA PHE A 599 7.51 7.71 -1.65
C PHE A 599 8.92 8.30 -1.47
N PHE A 600 9.34 8.53 -0.23
CA PHE A 600 10.66 9.02 0.09
C PHE A 600 11.75 8.02 -0.31
N ALA A 601 11.55 6.72 -0.08
CA ALA A 601 12.51 5.70 -0.48
C ALA A 601 12.70 5.66 -2.00
N SER A 602 11.62 5.72 -2.78
CA SER A 602 11.72 5.77 -4.25
C SER A 602 12.56 6.95 -4.76
N LYS A 603 12.60 8.05 -4.01
CA LYS A 603 13.37 9.26 -4.36
C LYS A 603 14.77 9.28 -3.77
N TYR A 604 14.97 8.75 -2.56
CA TYR A 604 16.16 8.96 -1.73
C TYR A 604 16.93 7.68 -1.35
N ASP A 605 16.37 6.49 -1.57
CA ASP A 605 17.02 5.19 -1.33
C ASP A 605 17.84 4.75 -2.55
N LYS A 606 18.78 5.59 -2.97
CA LYS A 606 19.66 5.38 -4.12
C LYS A 606 21.02 6.04 -3.93
N ASP A 607 22.03 5.58 -4.66
CA ASP A 607 23.41 6.07 -4.53
C ASP A 607 23.72 7.27 -5.43
N THR A 608 22.87 7.53 -6.44
CA THR A 608 23.09 8.59 -7.42
C THR A 608 21.87 9.51 -7.51
N PHE A 609 22.13 10.82 -7.49
CA PHE A 609 21.13 11.87 -7.55
C PHE A 609 21.34 12.71 -8.80
N SER A 610 20.27 12.93 -9.57
CA SER A 610 20.29 13.91 -10.64
C SER A 610 20.29 15.32 -10.05
N PRO A 611 21.00 16.28 -10.67
CA PRO A 611 20.95 17.67 -10.23
C PRO A 611 19.52 18.21 -10.32
N SER A 612 19.21 19.15 -9.42
CA SER A 612 17.93 19.86 -9.44
C SER A 612 17.74 20.60 -10.76
N LYS A 613 16.52 20.56 -11.30
CA LYS A 613 16.19 21.28 -12.53
C LYS A 613 16.08 22.78 -12.22
N MET A 614 16.67 23.62 -13.07
CA MET A 614 16.39 25.05 -13.10
C MET A 614 15.23 25.33 -14.05
N PHE A 615 14.45 26.38 -13.79
CA PHE A 615 13.32 26.78 -14.63
C PHE A 615 13.56 28.19 -15.15
N ALA A 616 13.35 28.42 -16.45
CA ALA A 616 13.30 29.77 -17.00
C ALA A 616 12.05 30.47 -16.46
N THR A 617 12.15 31.73 -16.04
CA THR A 617 11.04 32.49 -15.46
C THR A 617 10.87 33.86 -16.12
N ASP A 618 11.52 34.07 -17.27
CA ASP A 618 11.60 35.38 -17.93
C ASP A 618 10.22 35.87 -18.40
N VAL A 619 9.42 34.98 -19.01
CA VAL A 619 8.05 35.27 -19.44
C VAL A 619 7.16 35.51 -18.22
N ALA A 620 7.18 34.60 -17.24
CA ALA A 620 6.40 34.75 -16.01
C ALA A 620 6.70 36.08 -15.29
N ARG A 621 7.98 36.44 -15.12
CA ARG A 621 8.41 37.67 -14.45
C ARG A 621 8.13 38.94 -15.25
N SER A 622 8.06 38.84 -16.58
CA SER A 622 7.68 39.98 -17.42
C SER A 622 6.20 40.34 -17.29
N LEU A 623 5.36 39.35 -16.98
CA LEU A 623 3.90 39.50 -16.90
C LEU A 623 3.38 39.64 -15.46
N SER A 624 4.13 39.19 -14.46
CA SER A 624 3.74 39.22 -13.04
C SER A 624 4.82 39.89 -12.19
N PRO A 625 4.61 41.14 -11.73
CA PRO A 625 5.49 41.81 -10.78
C PRO A 625 5.69 41.06 -9.46
N ALA A 626 4.73 40.23 -9.04
CA ALA A 626 4.81 39.45 -7.80
C ALA A 626 6.07 38.55 -7.74
N LEU A 627 6.42 37.90 -8.85
CA LEU A 627 7.61 37.05 -8.98
C LEU A 627 8.94 37.81 -8.90
N ASN A 628 8.93 39.14 -9.06
CA ASN A 628 10.12 39.98 -8.88
C ASN A 628 10.30 40.45 -7.43
N LYS A 629 9.24 40.34 -6.62
CA LYS A 629 9.18 40.86 -5.25
C LYS A 629 9.15 39.76 -4.19
N VAL A 630 9.40 38.51 -4.59
CA VAL A 630 9.42 37.38 -3.66
C VAL A 630 10.44 37.66 -2.55
N PRO A 631 10.02 37.68 -1.27
CA PRO A 631 10.94 37.88 -0.16
C PRO A 631 11.93 36.69 -0.07
N SER A 632 13.10 36.96 0.49
CA SER A 632 14.06 35.91 0.84
C SER A 632 13.38 34.92 1.79
N LEU A 633 13.24 33.67 1.35
CA LEU A 633 12.54 32.64 2.12
C LEU A 633 13.27 32.29 3.43
N LEU A 634 14.60 32.35 3.43
CA LEU A 634 15.44 31.84 4.50
C LEU A 634 15.50 32.74 5.75
N ASP A 635 15.01 33.98 5.66
CA ASP A 635 15.11 34.94 6.76
C ASP A 635 13.92 34.81 7.73
N ASP A 636 12.75 35.35 7.36
CA ASP A 636 11.56 35.40 8.23
C ASP A 636 10.51 34.33 7.86
N HIS A 637 10.49 33.89 6.60
CA HIS A 637 9.45 32.97 6.11
C HIS A 637 9.56 31.58 6.74
N VAL A 638 10.78 31.02 6.81
CA VAL A 638 11.02 29.74 7.51
C VAL A 638 10.50 29.79 8.94
N ALA A 639 10.74 30.88 9.67
CA ALA A 639 10.27 31.04 11.04
C ALA A 639 8.73 31.07 11.13
N LYS A 640 8.05 31.72 10.19
CA LYS A 640 6.58 31.74 10.11
C LYS A 640 5.98 30.35 9.93
N PHE A 641 6.38 29.62 8.88
CA PHE A 641 5.77 28.31 8.63
C PHE A 641 6.21 27.25 9.64
N ILE A 642 7.42 27.29 10.18
CA ILE A 642 7.83 26.34 11.25
C ILE A 642 7.06 26.60 12.53
N ARG A 643 6.81 27.86 12.90
CA ARG A 643 5.94 28.20 14.03
C ARG A 643 4.51 27.67 13.82
N TYR A 644 3.93 27.90 12.65
CA TYR A 644 2.60 27.35 12.33
C TYR A 644 2.58 25.81 12.44
N LEU A 645 3.56 25.16 11.81
CA LEU A 645 3.67 23.70 11.80
C LEU A 645 3.86 23.13 13.21
N THR A 646 4.78 23.67 14.01
CA THR A 646 5.07 23.17 15.36
C THR A 646 3.98 23.50 16.38
N GLU A 647 3.38 24.69 16.33
CA GLU A 647 2.41 25.14 17.35
C GLU A 647 0.98 24.70 17.09
N ARG A 648 0.62 24.41 15.82
CA ARG A 648 -0.74 24.03 15.43
C ARG A 648 -0.79 22.69 14.72
N ALA A 649 -0.02 22.50 13.65
CA ALA A 649 -0.23 21.36 12.75
C ALA A 649 0.41 20.03 13.22
N TRP A 650 1.53 20.08 13.95
CA TRP A 650 2.30 18.92 14.42
C TRP A 650 2.10 18.61 15.91
N LYS A 651 1.29 19.39 16.63
CA LYS A 651 0.90 19.01 17.99
C LYS A 651 0.07 17.74 17.95
N LYS A 652 0.33 16.83 18.91
CA LYS A 652 -0.34 15.53 19.06
C LYS A 652 -1.83 15.68 18.78
N SER A 653 -2.31 14.97 17.76
CA SER A 653 -3.70 14.53 17.74
C SER A 653 -3.95 13.82 19.06
N VAL A 654 -4.97 14.30 19.75
CA VAL A 654 -5.32 13.87 21.09
C VAL A 654 -5.55 12.35 21.11
N SER A 655 -5.34 11.72 22.26
CA SER A 655 -5.66 10.31 22.50
C SER A 655 -7.09 9.97 22.02
N PRO A 656 -7.40 8.69 21.72
CA PRO A 656 -8.76 8.27 21.31
C PRO A 656 -9.88 8.66 22.30
N SER A 657 -9.51 9.09 23.52
CA SER A 657 -10.42 9.66 24.51
C SER A 657 -11.04 11.01 24.13
N ASP A 658 -10.48 11.71 23.14
CA ASP A 658 -10.85 13.08 22.77
C ASP A 658 -11.16 13.24 21.27
N VAL A 659 -11.46 12.15 20.56
CA VAL A 659 -12.16 12.26 19.28
C VAL A 659 -13.51 12.92 19.59
N GLU A 660 -13.72 14.11 19.04
CA GLU A 660 -15.00 14.81 19.16
C GLU A 660 -16.06 13.94 18.48
N LYS A 661 -16.95 13.36 19.29
CA LYS A 661 -17.94 12.37 18.83
C LYS A 661 -18.91 13.03 17.86
N LEU A 662 -19.35 12.32 16.83
CA LEU A 662 -20.21 12.89 15.78
C LEU A 662 -21.55 12.16 15.64
N ALA A 663 -22.66 12.90 15.71
CA ALA A 663 -23.99 12.41 15.36
C ALA A 663 -24.42 12.97 13.99
N ILE A 664 -24.63 12.08 13.02
CA ILE A 664 -25.14 12.41 11.69
C ILE A 664 -26.65 12.13 11.65
N VAL A 665 -27.46 13.16 11.54
CA VAL A 665 -28.92 13.06 11.63
C VAL A 665 -29.56 13.28 10.26
N MET A 666 -30.10 12.22 9.67
CA MET A 666 -30.86 12.28 8.42
C MET A 666 -32.27 12.80 8.72
N ILE A 667 -32.58 14.02 8.27
CA ILE A 667 -33.89 14.67 8.46
C ILE A 667 -34.66 14.79 7.14
N GLY A 668 -35.96 15.07 7.24
CA GLY A 668 -36.87 15.27 6.11
C GLY A 668 -38.19 14.51 6.25
N PRO A 669 -39.23 14.87 5.47
CA PRO A 669 -40.54 14.19 5.48
C PRO A 669 -40.48 12.69 5.15
N CYS A 670 -41.56 11.96 5.42
CA CYS A 670 -41.68 10.55 5.01
C CYS A 670 -41.61 10.42 3.47
N GLY A 671 -40.95 9.35 2.99
CA GLY A 671 -40.72 9.13 1.55
C GLY A 671 -39.43 9.74 0.98
N THR A 672 -38.68 10.53 1.75
CA THR A 672 -37.40 11.12 1.30
C THR A 672 -36.22 10.15 1.28
N GLY A 673 -36.35 8.96 1.88
CA GLY A 673 -35.31 7.93 1.86
C GLY A 673 -34.35 7.92 3.07
N LYS A 674 -34.65 8.66 4.15
CA LYS A 674 -33.82 8.74 5.39
C LYS A 674 -33.25 7.39 5.85
N SER A 675 -34.09 6.37 5.98
CA SER A 675 -33.68 5.03 6.44
C SER A 675 -32.77 4.32 5.42
N THR A 676 -33.09 4.43 4.13
CA THR A 676 -32.32 3.81 3.05
C THR A 676 -30.93 4.43 2.95
N ILE A 677 -30.87 5.76 2.79
CA ILE A 677 -29.62 6.51 2.67
C ILE A 677 -28.83 6.42 3.98
N GLY A 678 -29.48 6.61 5.14
CA GLY A 678 -28.82 6.53 6.44
C GLY A 678 -28.19 5.16 6.72
N LYS A 679 -28.85 4.06 6.33
CA LYS A 679 -28.29 2.70 6.46
C LYS A 679 -27.08 2.48 5.53
N GLN A 680 -27.14 2.97 4.29
CA GLN A 680 -26.01 2.88 3.37
C GLN A 680 -24.81 3.72 3.83
N ILE A 681 -25.05 4.95 4.30
CA ILE A 681 -23.99 5.80 4.88
C ILE A 681 -23.38 5.13 6.12
N SER A 682 -24.20 4.55 7.01
CA SER A 682 -23.72 3.77 8.15
C SER A 682 -22.84 2.59 7.74
N GLN A 683 -23.22 1.85 6.69
CA GLN A 683 -22.42 0.74 6.16
C GLN A 683 -21.10 1.21 5.52
N ASN A 684 -21.14 2.31 4.77
CA ASN A 684 -19.95 2.86 4.11
C ASN A 684 -18.94 3.44 5.12
N LEU A 685 -19.43 4.07 6.19
CA LEU A 685 -18.59 4.65 7.24
C LEU A 685 -18.22 3.66 8.36
N ASP A 686 -18.77 2.44 8.34
CA ASP A 686 -18.63 1.43 9.41
C ASP A 686 -19.02 1.97 10.80
N VAL A 687 -20.18 2.65 10.87
CA VAL A 687 -20.72 3.25 12.11
C VAL A 687 -22.14 2.75 12.39
N PRO A 688 -22.62 2.75 13.65
CA PRO A 688 -23.97 2.26 13.95
C PRO A 688 -25.08 3.13 13.33
N PHE A 689 -26.16 2.48 12.93
CA PHE A 689 -27.39 3.12 12.47
C PHE A 689 -28.51 3.01 13.52
N ILE A 690 -29.18 4.12 13.80
CA ILE A 690 -30.35 4.18 14.68
C ILE A 690 -31.58 4.54 13.83
N GLU A 691 -32.53 3.62 13.75
CA GLU A 691 -33.82 3.86 13.10
C GLU A 691 -34.77 4.60 14.05
N GLY A 692 -34.99 5.90 13.83
CA GLY A 692 -35.81 6.73 14.70
C GLY A 692 -37.27 6.28 14.77
N ASP A 693 -37.83 5.76 13.68
CA ASP A 693 -39.24 5.33 13.65
C ASP A 693 -39.49 4.12 14.58
N GLU A 694 -38.48 3.28 14.84
CA GLU A 694 -38.56 2.14 15.79
C GLU A 694 -38.67 2.57 17.25
N LEU A 695 -38.31 3.83 17.56
CA LEU A 695 -38.30 4.36 18.92
C LEU A 695 -39.60 5.09 19.30
N HIS A 696 -40.63 5.05 18.45
CA HIS A 696 -41.96 5.54 18.82
C HIS A 696 -42.62 4.64 19.87
N SER A 697 -43.43 5.25 20.74
CA SER A 697 -44.27 4.47 21.67
C SER A 697 -45.40 3.78 20.90
N ARG A 698 -45.91 2.67 21.43
CA ARG A 698 -47.07 1.97 20.83
C ARG A 698 -48.27 2.91 20.64
N GLN A 699 -48.50 3.84 21.56
CA GLN A 699 -49.57 4.83 21.47
C GLN A 699 -49.35 5.82 20.31
N ALA A 700 -48.10 6.29 20.11
CA ALA A 700 -47.76 7.17 18.99
C ALA A 700 -47.91 6.45 17.65
N VAL A 701 -47.48 5.18 17.57
CA VAL A 701 -47.70 4.33 16.39
C VAL A 701 -49.19 4.17 16.11
N GLU A 702 -50.03 3.93 17.13
CA GLU A 702 -51.48 3.78 16.97
C GLU A 702 -52.20 5.09 16.57
N LYS A 703 -51.74 6.25 17.08
CA LYS A 703 -52.24 7.57 16.65
C LYS A 703 -51.96 7.82 15.19
N MET A 704 -50.70 7.67 14.78
CA MET A 704 -50.35 7.70 13.36
C MET A 704 -51.20 6.67 12.62
N ARG A 705 -51.48 5.52 13.28
CA ARG A 705 -52.37 4.45 12.82
C ARG A 705 -53.85 4.64 12.69
N SER A 706 -54.33 5.75 13.18
CA SER A 706 -55.68 6.21 12.94
C SER A 706 -55.73 7.43 12.02
N GLY A 707 -54.59 7.80 11.41
CA GLY A 707 -54.45 9.04 10.63
C GLY A 707 -54.39 10.30 11.50
N VAL A 708 -54.19 10.15 12.81
CA VAL A 708 -54.08 11.25 13.76
C VAL A 708 -52.63 11.70 13.85
N SER A 709 -52.36 12.97 13.57
CA SER A 709 -51.02 13.57 13.68
C SER A 709 -50.52 13.57 15.13
N LEU A 710 -49.22 13.34 15.31
CA LEU A 710 -48.57 13.43 16.61
C LEU A 710 -48.52 14.88 17.11
N THR A 711 -48.75 15.07 18.41
CA THR A 711 -48.58 16.35 19.08
C THR A 711 -47.10 16.65 19.36
N ASP A 712 -46.76 17.89 19.68
CA ASP A 712 -45.39 18.28 20.05
C ASP A 712 -44.92 17.51 21.31
N GLU A 713 -45.82 17.22 22.26
CA GLU A 713 -45.52 16.42 23.47
C GLU A 713 -45.17 14.96 23.13
N ASP A 714 -45.91 14.34 22.20
CA ASP A 714 -45.61 12.99 21.69
C ASP A 714 -44.21 12.95 21.05
N ARG A 715 -43.82 14.03 20.34
CA ARG A 715 -42.54 14.16 19.64
C ARG A 715 -41.37 14.43 20.57
N ILE A 716 -41.53 15.31 21.56
CA ILE A 716 -40.48 15.61 22.56
C ILE A 716 -40.06 14.33 23.30
N SER A 717 -41.03 13.52 23.72
CA SER A 717 -40.78 12.25 24.41
C SER A 717 -40.09 11.21 23.52
N TRP A 718 -40.34 11.26 22.22
CA TRP A 718 -39.70 10.40 21.22
C TRP A 718 -38.27 10.83 20.91
N LEU A 719 -38.03 12.14 20.74
CA LEU A 719 -36.71 12.72 20.55
C LEU A 719 -35.79 12.42 21.73
N GLU A 720 -36.32 12.42 22.96
CA GLU A 720 -35.55 12.05 24.16
C GLU A 720 -35.05 10.59 24.08
N ARG A 721 -35.88 9.65 23.58
CA ARG A 721 -35.44 8.26 23.37
C ARG A 721 -34.38 8.13 22.28
N ILE A 722 -34.50 8.89 21.19
CA ILE A 722 -33.47 8.95 20.14
C ILE A 722 -32.15 9.45 20.73
N ASN A 723 -32.19 10.56 21.46
CA ASN A 723 -31.03 11.19 22.07
C ASN A 723 -30.32 10.24 23.04
N GLN A 724 -31.06 9.59 23.94
CA GLN A 724 -30.49 8.62 24.88
C GLN A 724 -29.85 7.43 24.17
N ARG A 725 -30.48 6.91 23.11
CA ARG A 725 -29.94 5.79 22.32
C ARG A 725 -28.66 6.19 21.59
N ALA A 726 -28.62 7.38 21.00
CA ALA A 726 -27.47 7.90 20.28
C ALA A 726 -26.30 8.18 21.23
N THR A 727 -26.54 8.83 22.37
CA THR A 727 -25.52 9.06 23.39
C THR A 727 -24.99 7.74 23.95
N GLY A 728 -25.85 6.76 24.26
CA GLY A 728 -25.41 5.44 24.73
C GLY A 728 -24.53 4.70 23.72
N THR A 729 -24.83 4.80 22.42
CA THR A 729 -23.98 4.26 21.36
C THR A 729 -22.62 4.95 21.28
N LEU A 730 -22.59 6.28 21.32
CA LEU A 730 -21.35 7.06 21.21
C LEU A 730 -20.50 7.01 22.50
N VAL A 731 -21.12 6.92 23.66
CA VAL A 731 -20.48 7.00 24.97
C VAL A 731 -20.21 5.62 25.54
N ASP A 732 -21.23 4.80 25.70
CA ASP A 732 -21.11 3.53 26.41
C ASP A 732 -20.50 2.43 25.54
N LEU A 733 -20.79 2.45 24.23
CA LEU A 733 -20.25 1.49 23.27
C LEU A 733 -18.97 2.00 22.56
N ALA A 734 -18.50 3.19 22.94
CA ALA A 734 -17.26 3.80 22.47
C ALA A 734 -17.13 3.96 20.94
N TYR A 735 -18.24 4.12 20.22
CA TYR A 735 -18.21 4.50 18.81
C TYR A 735 -17.85 5.99 18.64
N GLY A 736 -17.03 6.31 17.65
CA GLY A 736 -16.66 7.69 17.31
C GLY A 736 -17.79 8.49 16.66
N SER A 737 -18.67 7.81 15.91
CA SER A 737 -19.78 8.43 15.19
C SER A 737 -21.03 7.54 15.15
N VAL A 738 -22.21 8.12 14.89
CA VAL A 738 -23.48 7.41 14.74
C VAL A 738 -24.36 8.07 13.68
N VAL A 739 -25.09 7.27 12.90
CA VAL A 739 -26.06 7.77 11.91
C VAL A 739 -27.49 7.53 12.42
N ILE A 740 -28.36 8.52 12.31
CA ILE A 740 -29.71 8.51 12.90
C ILE A 740 -30.72 8.93 11.83
N SER A 741 -31.77 8.14 11.59
CA SER A 741 -32.96 8.64 10.87
C SER A 741 -33.88 9.37 11.84
N CYS A 742 -34.28 10.61 11.55
CA CYS A 742 -35.15 11.37 12.44
C CYS A 742 -36.03 12.37 11.68
N SER A 743 -37.35 12.32 11.87
CA SER A 743 -38.29 13.35 11.39
C SER A 743 -38.31 14.62 12.26
N ALA A 744 -37.12 15.20 12.52
CA ALA A 744 -36.95 16.48 13.22
C ALA A 744 -37.28 17.67 12.29
N LEU A 745 -38.57 17.86 12.02
CA LEU A 745 -39.07 18.78 10.99
C LEU A 745 -39.13 20.27 11.42
N LYS A 746 -39.10 20.57 12.73
CA LYS A 746 -39.09 21.94 13.28
C LYS A 746 -37.72 22.34 13.83
N GLU A 747 -37.42 23.63 13.83
CA GLU A 747 -36.19 24.20 14.43
C GLU A 747 -36.07 23.79 15.90
N VAL A 748 -37.16 23.86 16.66
CA VAL A 748 -37.21 23.49 18.09
C VAL A 748 -36.81 22.02 18.34
N TYR A 749 -37.11 21.12 17.41
CA TYR A 749 -36.73 19.70 17.52
C TYR A 749 -35.24 19.50 17.26
N ARG A 750 -34.69 20.20 16.26
CA ARG A 750 -33.25 20.18 15.95
C ARG A 750 -32.45 20.77 17.10
N ASP A 751 -32.94 21.86 17.70
CA ASP A 751 -32.35 22.47 18.90
C ASP A 751 -32.40 21.57 20.14
N GLN A 752 -33.43 20.74 20.29
CA GLN A 752 -33.46 19.74 21.37
C GLN A 752 -32.34 18.72 21.18
N ILE A 753 -32.13 18.22 19.96
CA ILE A 753 -31.03 17.29 19.63
C ILE A 753 -29.68 17.97 19.87
N ARG A 754 -29.48 19.19 19.35
CA ARG A 754 -28.25 19.98 19.56
C ARG A 754 -27.91 20.13 21.04
N ARG A 755 -28.88 20.57 21.86
CA ARG A 755 -28.69 20.78 23.30
C ARG A 755 -28.31 19.49 24.03
N HIS A 756 -28.96 18.38 23.71
CA HIS A 756 -28.67 17.09 24.34
C HIS A 756 -27.28 16.57 23.96
N MET A 757 -26.92 16.63 22.67
CA MET A 757 -25.63 16.16 22.17
C MET A 757 -24.47 17.01 22.68
N ALA A 758 -24.65 18.34 22.71
CA ALA A 758 -23.65 19.26 23.28
C ALA A 758 -23.36 18.96 24.76
N ALA A 759 -24.37 18.59 25.55
CA ALA A 759 -24.18 18.21 26.95
C ALA A 759 -23.26 16.99 27.13
N SER A 760 -23.15 16.14 26.10
CA SER A 760 -22.29 14.95 26.07
C SER A 760 -21.03 15.15 25.21
N LYS A 761 -20.70 16.39 24.83
CA LYS A 761 -19.55 16.75 23.96
C LYS A 761 -19.60 16.03 22.59
N VAL A 762 -20.80 15.86 22.05
CA VAL A 762 -21.06 15.28 20.73
C VAL A 762 -21.39 16.42 19.76
N LYS A 763 -20.66 16.51 18.66
CA LYS A 763 -21.00 17.36 17.50
C LYS A 763 -22.16 16.75 16.73
N VAL A 764 -23.02 17.60 16.17
CA VAL A 764 -24.17 17.17 15.38
C VAL A 764 -24.11 17.79 14.00
N VAL A 765 -24.39 16.98 12.98
CA VAL A 765 -24.60 17.43 11.60
C VAL A 765 -25.93 16.88 11.13
N PHE A 766 -26.76 17.73 10.52
CA PHE A 766 -28.04 17.33 9.94
C PHE A 766 -27.93 17.27 8.42
N ILE A 767 -28.41 16.17 7.83
CA ILE A 767 -28.56 16.04 6.39
C ILE A 767 -30.05 16.10 6.08
N SER A 768 -30.51 17.21 5.51
CA SER A 768 -31.92 17.42 5.15
C SER A 768 -32.21 16.87 3.76
N LEU A 769 -32.92 15.74 3.71
CA LEU A 769 -33.36 15.14 2.45
C LEU A 769 -34.69 15.77 2.03
N GLU A 770 -34.68 16.51 0.93
CA GLU A 770 -35.82 17.28 0.42
C GLU A 770 -36.30 16.73 -0.92
N ALA A 771 -37.61 16.59 -1.12
CA ALA A 771 -38.17 16.20 -2.41
C ALA A 771 -39.59 16.78 -2.57
N ASP A 772 -39.99 17.00 -3.82
CA ASP A 772 -41.33 17.48 -4.15
C ASP A 772 -42.43 16.55 -3.66
N ARG A 773 -43.57 17.11 -3.24
CA ARG A 773 -44.78 16.38 -2.80
C ARG A 773 -45.12 15.22 -3.74
N LYS A 774 -45.08 15.46 -5.06
CA LYS A 774 -45.41 14.45 -6.08
C LYS A 774 -44.48 13.22 -5.99
N VAL A 775 -43.20 13.43 -5.72
CA VAL A 775 -42.20 12.35 -5.58
C VAL A 775 -42.44 11.58 -4.29
N LEU A 776 -42.70 12.28 -3.18
CA LEU A 776 -42.96 11.67 -1.88
C LEU A 776 -44.21 10.78 -1.88
N VAL A 777 -45.32 11.27 -2.44
CA VAL A 777 -46.57 10.52 -2.55
C VAL A 777 -46.39 9.29 -3.43
N ARG A 778 -45.72 9.42 -4.60
CA ARG A 778 -45.42 8.28 -5.48
C ARG A 778 -44.62 7.20 -4.76
N ARG A 779 -43.52 7.57 -4.09
CA ARG A 779 -42.65 6.62 -3.34
C ARG A 779 -43.38 5.91 -2.21
N LEU A 780 -44.35 6.56 -1.57
CA LEU A 780 -45.15 5.94 -0.52
C LEU A 780 -46.24 5.01 -1.06
N GLN A 781 -46.88 5.35 -2.18
CA GLN A 781 -47.86 4.49 -2.85
C GLN A 781 -47.23 3.19 -3.38
N GLU A 782 -45.96 3.25 -3.82
CA GLU A 782 -45.21 2.08 -4.29
C GLU A 782 -44.76 1.15 -3.15
N ARG A 783 -44.80 1.60 -1.89
CA ARG A 783 -44.29 0.87 -0.72
C ARG A 783 -45.35 -0.09 -0.15
N LYS A 784 -45.21 -1.39 -0.41
CA LYS A 784 -46.11 -2.41 0.16
C LYS A 784 -45.93 -2.54 1.69
N GLY A 785 -47.03 -2.41 2.45
CA GLY A 785 -47.07 -2.76 3.88
C GLY A 785 -46.68 -1.67 4.87
N HIS A 786 -46.44 -0.43 4.43
CA HIS A 786 -46.15 0.68 5.35
C HIS A 786 -47.42 1.39 5.80
N TYR A 787 -47.37 1.83 7.05
CA TYR A 787 -48.49 2.42 7.79
C TYR A 787 -48.91 3.83 7.25
N MET A 788 -48.07 4.51 6.49
CA MET A 788 -48.21 5.94 6.17
C MET A 788 -48.98 6.21 4.86
N GLY A 789 -50.11 6.92 4.93
CA GLY A 789 -50.92 7.35 3.77
C GLY A 789 -50.64 8.79 3.29
N GLU A 790 -51.28 9.19 2.18
CA GLU A 790 -51.07 10.51 1.53
C GLU A 790 -51.30 11.71 2.48
N ALA A 791 -52.33 11.66 3.33
CA ALA A 791 -52.63 12.73 4.30
C ALA A 791 -51.51 12.97 5.32
N LEU A 792 -50.67 11.96 5.61
CA LEU A 792 -49.55 12.09 6.53
C LEU A 792 -48.37 12.83 5.88
N VAL A 793 -48.19 12.69 4.56
CA VAL A 793 -47.19 13.45 3.79
C VAL A 793 -47.50 14.93 3.89
N ASP A 794 -48.76 15.30 3.63
CA ASP A 794 -49.22 16.68 3.70
C ASP A 794 -48.98 17.25 5.11
N SER A 795 -49.38 16.51 6.15
CA SER A 795 -49.15 16.95 7.54
C SER A 795 -47.67 17.13 7.91
N GLN A 796 -46.74 16.43 7.26
CA GLN A 796 -45.31 16.56 7.52
C GLN A 796 -44.65 17.65 6.67
N ILE A 797 -45.13 17.86 5.44
CA ILE A 797 -44.71 19.00 4.62
C ILE A 797 -45.16 20.30 5.29
N ASP A 798 -46.40 20.37 5.78
CA ASP A 798 -46.92 21.55 6.49
C ASP A 798 -46.19 21.81 7.82
N LEU A 799 -45.66 20.76 8.45
CA LEU A 799 -44.88 20.85 9.68
C LEU A 799 -43.39 21.16 9.45
N TYR A 800 -42.90 21.02 8.21
CA TYR A 800 -41.49 21.22 7.89
C TYR A 800 -41.15 22.70 7.91
N GLU A 801 -40.30 23.08 8.84
CA GLU A 801 -39.68 24.39 8.93
C GLU A 801 -38.29 24.29 8.25
N PRO A 802 -38.11 24.86 7.05
CA PRO A 802 -36.84 24.85 6.36
C PRO A 802 -35.72 25.45 7.24
N PRO A 803 -34.48 24.96 7.13
CA PRO A 803 -33.36 25.50 7.89
C PRO A 803 -33.23 27.02 7.75
N SER A 804 -33.11 27.72 8.88
CA SER A 804 -32.86 29.16 8.87
C SER A 804 -31.38 29.47 8.59
N SER A 805 -31.04 30.72 8.28
CA SER A 805 -29.64 31.16 8.10
C SER A 805 -28.77 31.05 9.37
N LYS A 806 -29.35 30.68 10.50
CA LYS A 806 -28.64 30.44 11.78
C LYS A 806 -28.25 28.97 11.98
N GLU A 807 -28.81 28.05 11.18
CA GLU A 807 -28.60 26.60 11.30
C GLU A 807 -27.49 26.13 10.34
N TYR A 808 -26.25 26.52 10.63
CA TYR A 808 -25.06 26.24 9.80
C TYR A 808 -24.63 24.76 9.81
N ASP A 809 -25.19 23.96 10.71
CA ASP A 809 -24.94 22.54 10.88
C ASP A 809 -25.90 21.65 10.06
N ILE A 810 -26.74 22.26 9.21
CA ILE A 810 -27.68 21.55 8.32
C ILE A 810 -27.25 21.70 6.87
N VAL A 811 -27.21 20.57 6.16
CA VAL A 811 -26.97 20.53 4.71
C VAL A 811 -28.17 19.94 3.99
N SER A 812 -28.78 20.70 3.09
CA SER A 812 -29.91 20.22 2.28
C SER A 812 -29.42 19.45 1.05
N VAL A 813 -30.08 18.33 0.76
CA VAL A 813 -29.81 17.43 -0.37
C VAL A 813 -31.12 17.11 -1.08
N ASP A 814 -31.14 17.33 -2.40
CA ASP A 814 -32.28 17.02 -3.25
C ASP A 814 -32.44 15.49 -3.43
N ALA A 815 -33.37 14.94 -2.67
CA ALA A 815 -33.77 13.54 -2.68
C ALA A 815 -34.74 13.20 -3.84
N GLY A 816 -35.07 14.14 -4.73
CA GLY A 816 -35.80 13.90 -5.97
C GLY A 816 -35.03 13.10 -7.01
N ASN A 817 -33.69 13.13 -6.93
CA ASN A 817 -32.78 12.36 -7.78
C ASN A 817 -32.83 10.85 -7.48
N ASP A 818 -32.16 10.05 -8.31
CA ASP A 818 -32.02 8.62 -8.04
C ASP A 818 -31.14 8.35 -6.81
N GLU A 819 -31.35 7.19 -6.19
CA GLU A 819 -30.72 6.81 -4.92
C GLU A 819 -29.19 6.91 -4.95
N LYS A 820 -28.57 6.57 -6.09
CA LYS A 820 -27.12 6.58 -6.23
C LYS A 820 -26.58 8.01 -6.20
N THR A 821 -27.19 8.93 -6.95
CA THR A 821 -26.79 10.35 -6.94
C THR A 821 -26.98 11.00 -5.56
N VAL A 822 -28.08 10.68 -4.87
CA VAL A 822 -28.31 11.17 -3.51
C VAL A 822 -27.22 10.65 -2.56
N LEU A 823 -26.88 9.36 -2.63
CA LEU A 823 -25.84 8.76 -1.81
C LEU A 823 -24.46 9.37 -2.09
N GLU A 824 -24.07 9.53 -3.36
CA GLU A 824 -22.81 10.16 -3.76
C GLU A 824 -22.71 11.60 -3.26
N THR A 825 -23.81 12.36 -3.34
CA THR A 825 -23.88 13.75 -2.84
C THR A 825 -23.72 13.81 -1.33
N VAL A 826 -24.45 12.96 -0.58
CA VAL A 826 -24.32 12.88 0.88
C VAL A 826 -22.91 12.45 1.28
N HIS A 827 -22.31 11.49 0.58
CA HIS A 827 -20.94 11.04 0.84
C HIS A 827 -19.92 12.17 0.63
N TRP A 828 -20.01 12.86 -0.51
CA TRP A 828 -19.15 14.00 -0.82
C TRP A 828 -19.27 15.11 0.24
N LEU A 829 -20.50 15.43 0.67
CA LEU A 829 -20.75 16.41 1.71
C LEU A 829 -20.16 16.01 3.06
N LEU A 830 -20.23 14.73 3.44
CA LEU A 830 -19.65 14.24 4.68
C LEU A 830 -18.10 14.21 4.63
N GLU A 831 -17.50 13.89 3.49
CA GLU A 831 -16.04 13.93 3.30
C GLU A 831 -15.45 15.35 3.40
N ASP A 832 -16.23 16.36 3.01
CA ASP A 832 -15.82 17.75 3.10
C ASP A 832 -16.22 18.37 4.45
N ALA A 833 -17.42 18.14 4.98
CA ALA A 833 -17.90 18.69 6.25
C ALA A 833 -17.08 18.24 7.47
N VAL A 834 -16.51 17.01 7.45
CA VAL A 834 -15.59 16.54 8.49
C VAL A 834 -14.27 17.34 8.53
N LYS A 835 -13.96 18.10 7.47
CA LYS A 835 -12.78 19.00 7.42
C LYS A 835 -13.09 20.45 7.82
N TRP A 836 -14.37 20.85 7.82
CA TRP A 836 -14.81 22.22 8.15
C TRP A 836 -15.25 22.38 9.62
N LEU A 837 -15.54 21.28 10.32
CA LEU A 837 -15.87 21.24 11.75
C LEU A 837 -14.66 20.86 12.59
#